data_AF-A0A8I3X496-F1
#
_entry.id   AF-A0A8I3X496-F1
#
_cell.length_a   1.000
_cell.length_b   1.000
_cell.length_c   1.000
_cell.angle_alpha   90.00
_cell.angle_beta   90.00
_cell.angle_gamma   90.00
#
_symmetry.space_group_name_H-M   'P 1'
#
loop_
_entity.id
_entity.type
_entity.pdbx_description
1 polymer ?
#
loop_
_entity_poly.entity_id
_entity_poly.type
_entity_poly.pdbx_seq_one_letter_code
_entity_poly.pdbx_strand_id
1 'polypeptide(L)'
;MGSVTGAVLKMLLLLSTQNWNRVEAGNSYDCDDPLVSALPQASFSSSSELSSSHGPGFARLNRRDGAGGWSPLVSNKYQWLQIDLGERMEVTAVATQGGYGSSNWVISYLLMFSDSGWNWKQYRQEDSIWGFSGNANADSVVYYRLQPSIKARFLRFIPLEWNPKGRIGMRIEVFGCAYRSEVVDLDGKSSLLYRFDQKSLSPIKDIISLKFKTMQSDGVLLHREGPNGDHITLQLRKGRLFLLINSGEAKLPSTSALVNLTLGSLLDDQHWHSVLIQRLGKLINFTVDEHRHHFHARGEFSFLNLDDEISFGGIPAPGKSVSFPHRNFHGCLENLYYNGVNIIDLAKQQKPQIIAMGNVSFACSQPQSMPVTFLSSRSYLALPDFSGEEEVSATFQFRTWNKAGLLLFSELPLVSGGVLLFLSDGKLKLNLSQPGKLPSDITAGVGLNDGQWHSVSLSATKNHLNVAVDGHMASATPLLGLEQIYSGGTYYFGGCPDKSFGSKCRSPLGGFQGCMRLISISGKVVDLISVQQGSLGNFSDLQIDSCGISDRCLPNYCEHGGECSQSWSTFYCNCTNTGYRGATCHNSIYEQSCEAYKHRGNASGFYYIDSDGSGPLEPFLLYCNMTETAWTIIQHNGSDLTRVRNTNPENPYAGFFKYVASMEQLQATINRAEHCEQELTYYCKKSRLVNKQDGTPLSWWIGRTNETQTYWGGSSPDLQKCTCGLEGNCIDSQYYCNCDADWNKWTNDTGLLSYKEHLPVTKIVITDTGRPHSEAAYKLGPLLCRGDRSFWNSASFDTEASYLHFPTFHGELSADVSFFFKTTASSGVFLENLGITDFIRIELRSPTVVTFSFDVGNGPFEISVQSPTHFNDNQWHHVRVERNMKEASIQVDQLTPETQPAPADGHVLLQLNSQLFVEISAYFGSGSSVIYNFQENYLFSKNSSSHAASFHGDTKLSREMIKFSFRTTRTPSLLLFVSSFYKEYLSIIIAKNGSLQIRYKLNRYQEPDVINFDFKNMADGQLHHIMINREEGMVFVEIDDNTRREVHLASGTEFSAVKSLVLGRILEHSDVDQETALAGAQGFTGCLSAVQLSHVAPLKAALYPSHPDPVTVTGHVTESSCVAQAGTDATSRERTHSFADHSGTIDDREPLANAIKSDSAVIGGLIAVVIFILLCITAIAVRIYQQKRLYKRSEAKRSENVDSAEAVLKSELNIQNAVNENQKEYFF
;
A
#
# COMPACT_ATOMS: atom_id res chain seq x y z
N MET A 1 -39.19 -71.05 -22.66
CA MET A 1 -40.46 -70.58 -23.28
C MET A 1 -41.40 -70.30 -22.12
N GLY A 2 -41.93 -69.11 -21.87
CA GLY A 2 -42.25 -67.97 -22.76
C GLY A 2 -43.77 -67.74 -22.69
N SER A 3 -44.33 -66.53 -22.82
CA SER A 3 -43.76 -65.21 -23.08
C SER A 3 -44.77 -64.13 -22.62
N VAL A 4 -44.32 -62.86 -22.55
CA VAL A 4 -45.15 -61.65 -22.36
C VAL A 4 -45.94 -61.54 -21.03
N THR A 5 -45.27 -61.05 -19.96
CA THR A 5 -45.91 -60.31 -18.83
C THR A 5 -44.90 -59.68 -17.84
N GLY A 6 -43.62 -60.08 -17.87
CA GLY A 6 -42.60 -59.58 -16.92
C GLY A 6 -41.82 -58.31 -17.30
N ALA A 7 -42.06 -57.72 -18.48
CA ALA A 7 -41.17 -56.68 -19.04
C ALA A 7 -41.59 -55.22 -18.74
N VAL A 8 -42.85 -54.96 -18.41
CA VAL A 8 -43.36 -53.58 -18.27
C VAL A 8 -43.20 -53.03 -16.84
N LEU A 9 -43.36 -53.87 -15.81
CA LEU A 9 -43.37 -53.41 -14.42
C LEU A 9 -41.97 -53.15 -13.81
N LYS A 10 -40.89 -53.55 -14.48
CA LYS A 10 -39.51 -53.26 -14.05
C LYS A 10 -38.90 -52.00 -14.66
N MET A 11 -39.49 -51.42 -15.71
CA MET A 11 -38.94 -50.20 -16.35
C MET A 11 -39.41 -48.90 -15.66
N LEU A 12 -40.49 -48.94 -14.88
CA LEU A 12 -41.08 -47.77 -14.21
C LEU A 12 -40.61 -47.52 -12.76
N LEU A 13 -39.69 -48.34 -12.23
CA LEU A 13 -39.21 -48.26 -10.84
C LEU A 13 -37.69 -48.01 -10.71
N LEU A 14 -37.01 -47.62 -11.79
CA LEU A 14 -35.56 -47.33 -11.81
C LEU A 14 -35.19 -45.92 -12.33
N LEU A 15 -36.17 -45.02 -12.48
CA LEU A 15 -35.98 -43.63 -12.93
C LEU A 15 -36.56 -42.60 -11.95
N SER A 16 -36.51 -42.89 -10.65
CA SER A 16 -37.11 -42.07 -9.58
C SER A 16 -36.15 -41.76 -8.41
N THR A 17 -34.88 -41.50 -8.69
CA THR A 17 -33.94 -40.85 -7.75
C THR A 17 -32.95 -39.94 -8.47
N GLN A 18 -33.46 -38.97 -9.23
CA GLN A 18 -32.73 -37.72 -9.50
C GLN A 18 -33.56 -36.56 -8.95
N ASN A 19 -33.13 -35.99 -7.83
CA ASN A 19 -33.65 -34.72 -7.36
C ASN A 19 -33.19 -33.61 -8.31
N TRP A 20 -34.00 -33.34 -9.33
CA TRP A 20 -33.93 -32.08 -10.06
C TRP A 20 -34.45 -30.98 -9.13
N ASN A 21 -33.55 -30.38 -8.36
CA ASN A 21 -33.85 -29.10 -7.73
C ASN A 21 -34.11 -28.08 -8.84
N ARG A 22 -35.36 -27.60 -8.92
CA ARG A 22 -35.69 -26.44 -9.74
C ARG A 22 -34.85 -25.27 -9.28
N VAL A 23 -34.13 -24.65 -10.21
CA VAL A 23 -33.53 -23.33 -10.00
C VAL A 23 -34.66 -22.31 -9.92
N GLU A 24 -34.99 -21.86 -8.72
CA GLU A 24 -35.69 -20.59 -8.55
C GLU A 24 -34.69 -19.46 -8.84
N ALA A 25 -34.92 -18.73 -9.92
CA ALA A 25 -34.13 -17.56 -10.25
C ALA A 25 -34.56 -16.40 -9.35
N GLY A 26 -33.77 -16.08 -8.32
CA GLY A 26 -34.06 -14.97 -7.42
C GLY A 26 -33.30 -14.98 -6.10
N ASN A 27 -31.98 -14.78 -6.14
CA ASN A 27 -31.22 -14.13 -5.07
C ASN A 27 -29.83 -13.73 -5.58
N SER A 28 -29.25 -12.69 -4.96
CA SER A 28 -27.81 -12.38 -5.10
C SER A 28 -26.99 -13.57 -4.59
N TYR A 29 -26.09 -14.10 -5.44
CA TYR A 29 -25.19 -15.18 -5.06
C TYR A 29 -24.04 -14.62 -4.24
N ASP A 30 -24.14 -14.72 -2.92
CA ASP A 30 -23.02 -14.50 -2.00
C ASP A 30 -22.19 -15.80 -1.93
N CYS A 31 -20.93 -15.78 -2.37
CA CYS A 31 -20.10 -16.98 -2.52
C CYS A 31 -19.41 -17.38 -1.19
N ASP A 32 -20.12 -17.30 -0.07
CA ASP A 32 -19.59 -17.47 1.29
C ASP A 32 -20.25 -18.68 2.03
N ASP A 33 -20.73 -19.70 1.30
CA ASP A 33 -21.36 -20.90 1.88
C ASP A 33 -20.33 -21.85 2.55
N PRO A 34 -20.64 -22.48 3.70
CA PRO A 34 -19.73 -23.41 4.38
C PRO A 34 -19.61 -24.76 3.66
N LEU A 35 -18.39 -25.15 3.30
CA LEU A 35 -18.10 -26.31 2.45
C LEU A 35 -17.75 -27.57 3.26
N VAL A 36 -16.97 -27.45 4.33
CA VAL A 36 -16.38 -28.59 5.09
C VAL A 36 -17.41 -29.30 5.94
N SER A 37 -18.40 -28.57 6.46
CA SER A 37 -19.51 -29.12 7.25
C SER A 37 -20.31 -30.22 6.52
N ALA A 38 -20.37 -30.19 5.19
CA ALA A 38 -21.10 -31.16 4.36
C ALA A 38 -20.25 -32.36 3.88
N LEU A 39 -18.91 -32.28 3.95
CA LEU A 39 -18.02 -33.30 3.38
C LEU A 39 -18.05 -34.63 4.15
N PRO A 40 -17.94 -35.80 3.47
CA PRO A 40 -17.77 -37.10 4.12
C PRO A 40 -16.41 -37.21 4.83
N GLN A 41 -16.25 -38.15 5.77
CA GLN A 41 -14.95 -38.36 6.44
C GLN A 41 -13.82 -38.74 5.48
N ALA A 42 -14.12 -39.41 4.36
CA ALA A 42 -13.15 -39.79 3.34
C ALA A 42 -12.52 -38.59 2.60
N SER A 43 -13.13 -37.41 2.67
CA SER A 43 -12.55 -36.16 2.13
C SER A 43 -11.40 -35.61 2.98
N PHE A 44 -11.12 -36.17 4.16
CA PHE A 44 -10.13 -35.65 5.10
C PHE A 44 -8.92 -36.59 5.16
N SER A 45 -7.72 -36.02 5.05
CA SER A 45 -6.46 -36.75 5.21
C SER A 45 -5.46 -35.95 6.04
N SER A 46 -4.44 -36.60 6.57
CA SER A 46 -3.39 -35.95 7.37
C SER A 46 -2.08 -36.72 7.32
N SER A 47 -1.00 -36.00 7.58
CA SER A 47 0.35 -36.53 7.85
C SER A 47 0.39 -37.73 8.81
N SER A 48 -0.30 -37.64 9.93
CA SER A 48 -0.46 -38.71 10.93
C SER A 48 -1.67 -38.44 11.82
N GLU A 49 -2.06 -39.43 12.64
CA GLU A 49 -3.07 -39.28 13.70
C GLU A 49 -2.55 -39.87 15.02
N LEU A 50 -2.84 -39.20 16.14
CA LEU A 50 -2.40 -39.64 17.48
C LEU A 50 -3.12 -40.93 17.95
N SER A 51 -4.37 -41.10 17.50
CA SER A 51 -5.18 -42.31 17.65
C SER A 51 -6.39 -42.19 16.73
N SER A 52 -7.16 -43.26 16.58
CA SER A 52 -8.42 -43.29 15.82
C SER A 52 -9.48 -42.28 16.27
N SER A 53 -9.34 -41.68 17.47
CA SER A 53 -10.21 -40.61 17.97
C SER A 53 -9.72 -39.19 17.64
N HIS A 54 -8.49 -39.07 17.13
CA HIS A 54 -7.84 -37.81 16.72
C HIS A 54 -7.61 -37.75 15.19
N GLY A 55 -8.24 -38.65 14.44
CA GLY A 55 -8.12 -38.70 12.98
C GLY A 55 -8.64 -37.45 12.27
N PRO A 56 -8.22 -37.19 11.03
CA PRO A 56 -8.50 -35.95 10.31
C PRO A 56 -10.00 -35.71 10.08
N GLY A 57 -10.80 -36.79 10.04
CA GLY A 57 -12.25 -36.73 9.98
C GLY A 57 -12.95 -36.11 11.20
N PHE A 58 -12.24 -35.79 12.30
CA PHE A 58 -12.77 -35.03 13.44
C PHE A 58 -12.45 -33.53 13.38
N ALA A 59 -11.70 -33.07 12.39
CA ALA A 59 -11.26 -31.68 12.24
C ALA A 59 -12.35 -30.70 11.74
N ARG A 60 -13.64 -30.95 11.96
CA ARG A 60 -14.70 -30.01 11.54
C ARG A 60 -14.93 -28.94 12.61
N LEU A 61 -15.09 -27.68 12.20
CA LEU A 61 -15.34 -26.55 13.09
C LEU A 61 -16.54 -26.80 14.02
N ASN A 62 -16.47 -26.28 15.25
CA ASN A 62 -17.49 -26.36 16.30
C ASN A 62 -17.92 -27.76 16.74
N ARG A 63 -17.40 -28.82 16.12
CA ARG A 63 -17.68 -30.21 16.51
C ARG A 63 -16.93 -30.60 17.77
N ARG A 64 -17.52 -31.51 18.53
CA ARG A 64 -16.99 -32.08 19.79
C ARG A 64 -16.84 -33.60 19.69
N ASP A 65 -16.92 -34.13 18.46
CA ASP A 65 -16.84 -35.54 18.15
C ASP A 65 -15.38 -36.03 18.29
N GLY A 66 -15.19 -37.32 18.55
CA GLY A 66 -13.84 -37.88 18.79
C GLY A 66 -13.19 -37.31 20.06
N ALA A 67 -11.90 -37.06 20.01
CA ALA A 67 -11.13 -36.42 21.08
C ALA A 67 -11.08 -34.88 20.94
N GLY A 68 -12.05 -34.27 20.25
CA GLY A 68 -12.22 -32.82 20.17
C GLY A 68 -11.57 -32.12 18.97
N GLY A 69 -10.93 -32.87 18.06
CA GLY A 69 -10.34 -32.34 16.83
C GLY A 69 -9.32 -33.31 16.22
N TRP A 70 -8.65 -32.90 15.14
CA TRP A 70 -7.47 -33.63 14.64
C TRP A 70 -6.25 -33.34 15.51
N SER A 71 -5.41 -34.34 15.74
CA SER A 71 -4.06 -34.16 16.28
C SER A 71 -3.10 -35.21 15.72
N PRO A 72 -1.91 -34.83 15.24
CA PRO A 72 -0.91 -35.75 14.72
C PRO A 72 -0.22 -36.56 15.83
N LEU A 73 0.38 -37.69 15.44
CA LEU A 73 1.14 -38.57 16.34
C LEU A 73 2.33 -37.85 17.00
N VAL A 74 3.03 -37.03 16.21
CA VAL A 74 4.16 -36.19 16.64
C VAL A 74 3.86 -34.75 16.25
N SER A 75 4.03 -33.80 17.17
CA SER A 75 3.93 -32.37 16.84
C SER A 75 5.29 -31.84 16.38
N ASN A 76 5.43 -31.63 15.07
CA ASN A 76 6.59 -31.03 14.43
C ASN A 76 6.16 -30.25 13.16
N LYS A 77 7.09 -29.50 12.57
CA LYS A 77 6.85 -28.65 11.38
C LYS A 77 6.53 -29.38 10.06
N TYR A 78 6.49 -30.72 10.07
CA TYR A 78 6.19 -31.54 8.90
C TYR A 78 4.75 -32.08 8.91
N GLN A 79 3.98 -31.77 9.94
CA GLN A 79 2.58 -32.20 10.02
C GLN A 79 1.69 -31.33 9.13
N TRP A 80 0.61 -31.94 8.64
CA TRP A 80 -0.40 -31.29 7.81
C TRP A 80 -1.75 -31.98 7.95
N LEU A 81 -2.81 -31.19 7.76
CA LEU A 81 -4.21 -31.59 7.66
C LEU A 81 -4.72 -31.15 6.27
N GLN A 82 -5.42 -32.03 5.56
CA GLN A 82 -5.85 -31.81 4.19
C GLN A 82 -7.34 -32.16 4.00
N ILE A 83 -7.98 -31.43 3.11
CA ILE A 83 -9.36 -31.68 2.66
C ILE A 83 -9.45 -31.73 1.13
N ASP A 84 -10.30 -32.63 0.64
CA ASP A 84 -10.77 -32.72 -0.75
C ASP A 84 -12.22 -32.23 -0.82
N LEU A 85 -12.43 -31.10 -1.50
CA LEU A 85 -13.74 -30.49 -1.72
C LEU A 85 -14.59 -31.25 -2.76
N GLY A 86 -14.03 -32.27 -3.41
CA GLY A 86 -14.69 -33.12 -4.41
C GLY A 86 -14.62 -32.56 -5.84
N GLU A 87 -14.93 -31.28 -6.01
CA GLU A 87 -14.78 -30.53 -7.27
C GLU A 87 -13.99 -29.23 -7.07
N ARG A 88 -13.76 -28.45 -8.14
CA ARG A 88 -13.10 -27.13 -8.02
C ARG A 88 -14.10 -26.14 -7.43
N MET A 89 -13.73 -25.55 -6.31
CA MET A 89 -14.50 -24.52 -5.61
C MET A 89 -13.79 -23.18 -5.72
N GLU A 90 -14.55 -22.10 -5.76
CA GLU A 90 -14.06 -20.78 -5.41
C GLU A 90 -14.13 -20.65 -3.89
N VAL A 91 -12.99 -20.45 -3.24
CA VAL A 91 -12.83 -20.41 -1.79
C VAL A 91 -12.56 -18.97 -1.38
N THR A 92 -13.46 -18.40 -0.59
CA THR A 92 -13.47 -16.98 -0.19
C THR A 92 -13.01 -16.76 1.24
N ALA A 93 -13.08 -17.78 2.11
CA ALA A 93 -12.58 -17.68 3.48
C ALA A 93 -12.20 -19.04 4.09
N VAL A 94 -11.38 -19.00 5.14
CA VAL A 94 -11.07 -20.15 6.00
C VAL A 94 -11.27 -19.78 7.46
N ALA A 95 -11.63 -20.76 8.28
CA ALA A 95 -11.71 -20.61 9.72
C ALA A 95 -11.01 -21.76 10.45
N THR A 96 -10.37 -21.45 11.59
CA THR A 96 -9.66 -22.40 12.44
C THR A 96 -10.12 -22.30 13.90
N GLN A 97 -10.02 -23.40 14.62
CA GLN A 97 -10.36 -23.54 16.04
C GLN A 97 -9.50 -24.64 16.66
N GLY A 98 -9.08 -24.49 17.93
CA GLY A 98 -8.28 -25.50 18.62
C GLY A 98 -9.04 -26.79 18.94
N GLY A 99 -8.36 -27.79 19.49
CA GLY A 99 -8.94 -29.05 19.93
C GLY A 99 -9.81 -28.88 21.17
N TYR A 100 -11.11 -29.18 21.07
CA TYR A 100 -12.11 -28.93 22.12
C TYR A 100 -11.71 -29.53 23.48
N GLY A 101 -11.80 -28.71 24.55
CA GLY A 101 -11.53 -29.16 25.92
C GLY A 101 -10.08 -29.55 26.21
N SER A 102 -9.13 -29.14 25.37
CA SER A 102 -7.71 -29.50 25.49
C SER A 102 -6.79 -28.27 25.52
N SER A 103 -5.50 -28.47 25.78
CA SER A 103 -4.47 -27.44 25.56
C SER A 103 -3.91 -27.43 24.12
N ASN A 104 -4.51 -28.20 23.20
CA ASN A 104 -3.97 -28.42 21.86
C ASN A 104 -4.58 -27.43 20.85
N TRP A 105 -3.81 -26.44 20.42
CA TRP A 105 -4.22 -25.51 19.36
C TRP A 105 -3.00 -24.96 18.61
N VAL A 106 -3.22 -24.59 17.36
CA VAL A 106 -2.22 -24.01 16.45
C VAL A 106 -2.26 -22.49 16.57
N ILE A 107 -1.11 -21.84 16.72
CA ILE A 107 -0.94 -20.39 16.88
C ILE A 107 -0.57 -19.72 15.55
N SER A 108 -0.02 -20.46 14.59
CA SER A 108 0.19 -19.98 13.22
C SER A 108 0.23 -21.14 12.21
N TYR A 109 -0.21 -20.91 10.97
CA TYR A 109 -0.25 -21.95 9.92
C TYR A 109 -0.10 -21.40 8.50
N LEU A 110 0.41 -22.22 7.58
CA LEU A 110 0.34 -21.98 6.14
C LEU A 110 -0.93 -22.62 5.56
N LEU A 111 -1.54 -21.94 4.59
CA LEU A 111 -2.58 -22.50 3.73
C LEU A 111 -1.98 -22.83 2.36
N MET A 112 -2.09 -24.09 1.95
CA MET A 112 -1.68 -24.59 0.64
C MET A 112 -2.91 -25.04 -0.16
N PHE A 113 -2.87 -24.92 -1.49
CA PHE A 113 -3.95 -25.34 -2.38
C PHE A 113 -3.45 -26.10 -3.63
N SER A 114 -4.31 -26.94 -4.20
CA SER A 114 -4.05 -27.68 -5.44
C SER A 114 -5.35 -28.07 -6.17
N ASP A 115 -5.27 -28.25 -7.50
CA ASP A 115 -6.34 -28.86 -8.31
C ASP A 115 -6.30 -30.40 -8.28
N SER A 116 -5.12 -30.99 -8.02
CA SER A 116 -4.82 -32.42 -8.25
C SER A 116 -4.47 -33.20 -6.99
N GLY A 117 -4.23 -32.51 -5.87
CA GLY A 117 -3.66 -33.09 -4.65
C GLY A 117 -2.13 -33.20 -4.67
N TRP A 118 -1.50 -32.76 -5.77
CA TRP A 118 -0.06 -32.73 -6.01
C TRP A 118 0.36 -31.32 -6.43
N ASN A 119 1.67 -31.02 -6.39
CA ASN A 119 2.26 -29.72 -6.72
C ASN A 119 1.50 -28.57 -6.04
N TRP A 120 1.73 -28.39 -4.75
CA TRP A 120 0.97 -27.47 -3.92
C TRP A 120 1.48 -26.03 -4.06
N LYS A 121 0.56 -25.10 -4.29
CA LYS A 121 0.84 -23.65 -4.20
C LYS A 121 0.54 -23.17 -2.79
N GLN A 122 1.45 -22.38 -2.23
CA GLN A 122 1.18 -21.64 -1.00
C GLN A 122 0.26 -20.47 -1.32
N TYR A 123 -0.75 -20.23 -0.49
CA TYR A 123 -1.48 -18.97 -0.52
C TYR A 123 -0.65 -17.86 0.13
N ARG A 124 -0.58 -16.71 -0.53
CA ARG A 124 0.09 -15.50 -0.08
C ARG A 124 -0.93 -14.37 -0.08
N GLN A 125 -0.91 -13.54 0.95
CA GLN A 125 -1.76 -12.36 1.07
C GLN A 125 -0.84 -11.14 1.00
N GLU A 126 -1.13 -10.19 0.10
CA GLU A 126 -0.26 -9.01 -0.14
C GLU A 126 1.21 -9.41 -0.41
N ASP A 127 1.42 -10.47 -1.19
CA ASP A 127 2.70 -11.16 -1.46
C ASP A 127 3.49 -11.68 -0.24
N SER A 128 3.04 -11.41 0.99
CA SER A 128 3.61 -11.96 2.23
C SER A 128 3.58 -13.48 2.20
N ILE A 129 4.71 -14.11 2.53
CA ILE A 129 4.80 -15.57 2.70
C ILE A 129 4.57 -16.00 4.16
N TRP A 130 4.29 -15.04 5.04
CA TRP A 130 4.05 -15.29 6.44
C TRP A 130 2.80 -16.14 6.67
N GLY A 131 2.76 -16.86 7.79
CA GLY A 131 1.63 -17.71 8.13
C GLY A 131 0.43 -16.91 8.64
N PHE A 132 -0.77 -17.43 8.38
CA PHE A 132 -1.98 -16.97 9.05
C PHE A 132 -1.83 -17.16 10.56
N SER A 133 -2.22 -16.15 11.35
CA SER A 133 -2.33 -16.34 12.79
C SER A 133 -3.46 -17.33 13.09
N GLY A 134 -3.19 -18.27 13.97
CA GLY A 134 -4.12 -19.29 14.43
C GLY A 134 -4.86 -18.85 15.70
N ASN A 135 -5.15 -19.81 16.57
CA ASN A 135 -5.97 -19.63 17.76
C ASN A 135 -5.14 -19.27 18.99
N ALA A 136 -5.72 -18.46 19.88
CA ALA A 136 -5.16 -18.20 21.22
C ALA A 136 -5.61 -19.24 22.28
N ASN A 137 -6.62 -20.06 21.97
CA ASN A 137 -7.20 -21.07 22.87
C ASN A 137 -7.97 -22.16 22.08
N ALA A 138 -8.57 -23.10 22.80
CA ALA A 138 -9.29 -24.24 22.22
C ALA A 138 -10.64 -23.93 21.57
N ASP A 139 -11.31 -22.82 21.95
CA ASP A 139 -12.74 -22.60 21.69
C ASP A 139 -13.02 -21.41 20.76
N SER A 140 -12.18 -20.38 20.74
CA SER A 140 -12.33 -19.22 19.85
C SER A 140 -12.09 -19.61 18.40
N VAL A 141 -13.07 -19.34 17.54
CA VAL A 141 -12.91 -19.42 16.08
C VAL A 141 -12.13 -18.20 15.59
N VAL A 142 -11.12 -18.43 14.77
CA VAL A 142 -10.38 -17.39 14.04
C VAL A 142 -10.71 -17.54 12.56
N TYR A 143 -11.08 -16.44 11.91
CA TYR A 143 -11.64 -16.39 10.57
C TYR A 143 -10.83 -15.43 9.68
N TYR A 144 -10.48 -15.87 8.48
CA TYR A 144 -9.80 -15.05 7.47
C TYR A 144 -10.56 -15.07 6.16
N ARG A 145 -10.90 -13.87 5.66
CA ARG A 145 -11.35 -13.69 4.28
C ARG A 145 -10.13 -13.67 3.37
N LEU A 146 -10.16 -14.50 2.33
CA LEU A 146 -9.10 -14.60 1.33
C LEU A 146 -9.31 -13.52 0.27
N GLN A 147 -8.33 -12.63 0.12
CA GLN A 147 -8.28 -11.60 -0.90
C GLN A 147 -6.90 -11.70 -1.59
N PRO A 148 -6.83 -12.26 -2.82
CA PRO A 148 -7.93 -12.79 -3.64
C PRO A 148 -8.48 -14.15 -3.14
N SER A 149 -9.65 -14.54 -3.66
CA SER A 149 -10.23 -15.88 -3.47
C SER A 149 -9.49 -16.96 -4.28
N ILE A 150 -9.31 -18.14 -3.69
CA ILE A 150 -8.61 -19.29 -4.30
C ILE A 150 -9.58 -20.07 -5.21
N LYS A 151 -9.09 -20.63 -6.32
CA LYS A 151 -9.85 -21.56 -7.19
C LYS A 151 -9.15 -22.92 -7.17
N ALA A 152 -9.63 -23.85 -6.36
CA ALA A 152 -8.96 -25.13 -6.08
C ALA A 152 -9.94 -26.25 -5.68
N ARG A 153 -9.47 -27.49 -5.72
CA ARG A 153 -10.21 -28.67 -5.20
C ARG A 153 -9.69 -29.13 -3.84
N PHE A 154 -8.38 -29.04 -3.63
CA PHE A 154 -7.73 -29.51 -2.42
C PHE A 154 -7.15 -28.33 -1.64
N LEU A 155 -7.30 -28.37 -0.32
CA LEU A 155 -6.67 -27.44 0.62
C LEU A 155 -5.90 -28.22 1.67
N ARG A 156 -4.74 -27.70 2.09
CA ARG A 156 -3.87 -28.30 3.11
C ARG A 156 -3.40 -27.21 4.07
N PHE A 157 -3.66 -27.42 5.35
CA PHE A 157 -3.23 -26.59 6.46
C PHE A 157 -1.94 -27.19 7.04
N ILE A 158 -0.87 -26.38 7.12
CA ILE A 158 0.43 -26.78 7.67
C ILE A 158 0.66 -25.96 8.95
N PRO A 159 0.56 -26.55 10.15
CA PRO A 159 0.90 -25.87 11.40
C PRO A 159 2.37 -25.45 11.43
N LEU A 160 2.62 -24.17 11.73
CA LEU A 160 3.95 -23.63 11.95
C LEU A 160 4.27 -23.64 13.44
N GLU A 161 3.41 -23.00 14.25
CA GLU A 161 3.53 -22.93 15.70
C GLU A 161 2.24 -23.35 16.40
N TRP A 162 2.35 -23.84 17.64
CA TRP A 162 1.25 -24.31 18.46
C TRP A 162 1.52 -24.01 19.93
N ASN A 163 0.50 -24.18 20.78
CA ASN A 163 0.63 -23.93 22.21
C ASN A 163 1.84 -24.67 22.82
N PRO A 164 2.84 -23.97 23.40
CA PRO A 164 4.00 -24.63 24.02
C PRO A 164 3.64 -25.49 25.24
N LYS A 165 2.43 -25.33 25.80
CA LYS A 165 1.86 -26.17 26.88
C LYS A 165 0.94 -27.29 26.36
N GLY A 166 0.96 -27.57 25.05
CA GLY A 166 0.09 -28.54 24.41
C GLY A 166 0.69 -29.15 23.15
N ARG A 167 -0.17 -29.58 22.22
CA ARG A 167 0.19 -30.18 20.93
C ARG A 167 -0.51 -29.43 19.79
N ILE A 168 -0.16 -29.78 18.55
CA ILE A 168 -0.98 -29.45 17.38
C ILE A 168 -2.38 -30.03 17.58
N GLY A 169 -3.39 -29.18 17.55
CA GLY A 169 -4.81 -29.56 17.56
C GLY A 169 -5.60 -28.61 16.66
N MET A 170 -6.40 -29.14 15.72
CA MET A 170 -7.15 -28.30 14.78
C MET A 170 -8.56 -28.82 14.50
N ARG A 171 -9.47 -27.86 14.34
CA ARG A 171 -10.77 -27.95 13.69
C ARG A 171 -10.87 -26.79 12.68
N ILE A 172 -11.47 -27.03 11.52
CA ILE A 172 -11.50 -26.11 10.38
C ILE A 172 -12.88 -26.03 9.72
N GLU A 173 -13.15 -24.90 9.08
CA GLU A 173 -14.23 -24.69 8.10
C GLU A 173 -13.65 -23.88 6.93
N VAL A 174 -14.26 -24.02 5.75
CA VAL A 174 -13.88 -23.31 4.53
C VAL A 174 -15.15 -22.81 3.87
N PHE A 175 -15.15 -21.57 3.43
CA PHE A 175 -16.31 -20.91 2.83
C PHE A 175 -16.05 -20.63 1.35
N GLY A 176 -17.10 -20.72 0.54
CA GLY A 176 -16.97 -20.62 -0.91
C GLY A 176 -18.21 -21.05 -1.68
N CYS A 177 -18.05 -21.26 -2.98
CA CYS A 177 -19.10 -21.79 -3.86
C CYS A 177 -18.51 -22.62 -5.02
N ALA A 178 -19.35 -23.37 -5.73
CA ALA A 178 -18.90 -24.26 -6.81
C ALA A 178 -18.42 -23.45 -8.03
N TYR A 179 -17.19 -23.70 -8.49
CA TYR A 179 -16.58 -22.95 -9.58
C TYR A 179 -16.54 -23.77 -10.88
N ARG A 180 -17.20 -23.25 -11.93
CA ARG A 180 -17.26 -23.88 -13.25
C ARG A 180 -16.36 -23.15 -14.25
N SER A 181 -15.69 -23.93 -15.09
CA SER A 181 -14.66 -23.44 -16.01
C SER A 181 -14.63 -24.22 -17.32
N GLU A 182 -14.51 -23.52 -18.44
CA GLU A 182 -14.26 -24.13 -19.74
C GLU A 182 -12.76 -24.30 -19.96
N VAL A 183 -12.32 -25.53 -20.24
CA VAL A 183 -10.89 -25.88 -20.33
C VAL A 183 -10.58 -26.61 -21.62
N VAL A 184 -9.41 -26.33 -22.18
CA VAL A 184 -8.80 -27.03 -23.32
C VAL A 184 -7.34 -27.35 -23.00
N ASP A 185 -6.84 -28.48 -23.49
CA ASP A 185 -5.46 -28.95 -23.35
C ASP A 185 -4.80 -29.07 -24.73
N LEU A 186 -3.56 -28.61 -24.81
CA LEU A 186 -2.80 -28.42 -26.03
C LEU A 186 -1.42 -29.08 -25.88
N ASP A 187 -1.07 -29.97 -26.81
CA ASP A 187 0.12 -30.84 -26.75
C ASP A 187 1.39 -30.25 -27.39
N GLY A 188 1.37 -28.96 -27.75
CA GLY A 188 2.42 -28.31 -28.55
C GLY A 188 2.37 -28.64 -30.05
N LYS A 189 1.42 -29.45 -30.51
CA LYS A 189 1.15 -29.72 -31.94
C LYS A 189 -0.26 -29.29 -32.34
N SER A 190 -1.16 -29.18 -31.37
CA SER A 190 -2.52 -28.70 -31.50
C SER A 190 -2.64 -27.19 -31.29
N SER A 191 -3.62 -26.57 -31.96
CA SER A 191 -3.95 -25.16 -31.82
C SER A 191 -5.43 -24.90 -32.19
N LEU A 192 -5.95 -23.74 -31.81
CA LEU A 192 -7.29 -23.28 -32.15
C LEU A 192 -7.18 -22.04 -33.04
N LEU A 193 -7.83 -22.06 -34.21
CA LEU A 193 -7.90 -20.93 -35.15
C LEU A 193 -9.33 -20.41 -35.23
N TYR A 194 -9.58 -19.21 -34.69
CA TYR A 194 -10.88 -18.55 -34.71
C TYR A 194 -10.98 -17.56 -35.86
N ARG A 195 -12.08 -17.62 -36.61
CA ARG A 195 -12.44 -16.72 -37.71
C ARG A 195 -13.71 -15.97 -37.32
N PHE A 196 -13.69 -14.64 -37.42
CA PHE A 196 -14.85 -13.81 -37.07
C PHE A 196 -15.39 -13.06 -38.29
N ASP A 197 -16.73 -13.04 -38.42
CA ASP A 197 -17.42 -12.46 -39.58
C ASP A 197 -17.37 -10.92 -39.61
N GLN A 198 -16.26 -10.32 -40.07
CA GLN A 198 -16.17 -8.89 -40.36
C GLN A 198 -15.40 -8.54 -41.64
N LYS A 199 -16.06 -7.79 -42.53
CA LYS A 199 -15.45 -7.06 -43.67
C LYS A 199 -15.10 -5.61 -43.33
N SER A 200 -14.93 -5.29 -42.05
CA SER A 200 -14.70 -3.92 -41.54
C SER A 200 -13.35 -3.81 -40.85
N LEU A 201 -12.76 -2.60 -40.90
CA LEU A 201 -11.44 -2.31 -40.32
C LEU A 201 -11.37 -2.70 -38.82
N SER A 202 -10.14 -2.96 -38.39
CA SER A 202 -9.80 -3.45 -37.06
C SER A 202 -10.44 -2.65 -35.91
N PRO A 203 -10.86 -3.35 -34.84
CA PRO A 203 -11.56 -2.70 -33.75
C PRO A 203 -10.66 -1.73 -32.98
N ILE A 204 -11.26 -0.60 -32.59
CA ILE A 204 -10.65 0.39 -31.68
C ILE A 204 -10.44 -0.20 -30.28
N LYS A 205 -11.17 -1.29 -29.95
CA LYS A 205 -11.14 -1.97 -28.66
C LYS A 205 -10.97 -3.48 -28.81
N ASP A 206 -9.93 -4.03 -28.19
CA ASP A 206 -9.76 -5.48 -28.01
C ASP A 206 -9.75 -5.82 -26.52
N ILE A 207 -10.54 -6.82 -26.12
CA ILE A 207 -10.44 -7.46 -24.80
C ILE A 207 -10.15 -8.94 -25.03
N ILE A 208 -9.00 -9.39 -24.54
CA ILE A 208 -8.62 -10.80 -24.53
C ILE A 208 -8.40 -11.21 -23.08
N SER A 209 -9.11 -12.23 -22.61
CA SER A 209 -8.88 -12.82 -21.29
C SER A 209 -8.74 -14.32 -21.38
N LEU A 210 -7.74 -14.88 -20.71
CA LEU A 210 -7.54 -16.32 -20.62
C LEU A 210 -6.86 -16.65 -19.30
N LYS A 211 -6.96 -17.90 -18.88
CA LYS A 211 -6.05 -18.52 -17.92
C LYS A 211 -5.22 -19.58 -18.62
N PHE A 212 -3.98 -19.80 -18.19
CA PHE A 212 -3.11 -20.84 -18.72
C PHE A 212 -2.36 -21.58 -17.62
N LYS A 213 -1.90 -22.79 -17.91
CA LYS A 213 -1.18 -23.68 -16.99
C LYS A 213 -0.19 -24.55 -17.78
N THR A 214 1.10 -24.49 -17.44
CA THR A 214 2.16 -25.23 -18.15
C THR A 214 3.39 -25.52 -17.28
N MET A 215 4.16 -26.55 -17.70
CA MET A 215 5.52 -26.85 -17.20
C MET A 215 6.63 -26.37 -18.17
N GLN A 216 6.27 -25.82 -19.33
CA GLN A 216 7.23 -25.33 -20.32
C GLN A 216 7.58 -23.86 -20.04
N SER A 217 8.86 -23.52 -20.16
CA SER A 217 9.35 -22.14 -20.03
C SER A 217 9.01 -21.25 -21.24
N ASP A 218 8.66 -21.85 -22.40
CA ASP A 218 8.51 -21.15 -23.67
C ASP A 218 7.32 -21.71 -24.48
N GLY A 219 6.52 -20.83 -25.07
CA GLY A 219 5.38 -21.21 -25.92
C GLY A 219 4.50 -20.03 -26.35
N VAL A 220 3.98 -20.04 -27.59
CA VAL A 220 3.05 -19.00 -28.09
C VAL A 220 1.61 -19.27 -27.63
N LEU A 221 1.06 -18.40 -26.77
CA LEU A 221 -0.32 -18.52 -26.26
C LEU A 221 -1.34 -18.00 -27.26
N LEU A 222 -1.10 -16.84 -27.86
CA LEU A 222 -1.93 -16.28 -28.92
C LEU A 222 -1.08 -15.57 -29.97
N HIS A 223 -1.53 -15.61 -31.22
CA HIS A 223 -0.92 -14.89 -32.32
C HIS A 223 -1.96 -14.47 -33.37
N ARG A 224 -1.86 -13.22 -33.80
CA ARG A 224 -2.63 -12.63 -34.90
C ARG A 224 -1.69 -11.77 -35.74
N GLU A 225 -1.58 -12.07 -37.02
CA GLU A 225 -0.83 -11.31 -38.02
C GLU A 225 -1.82 -10.56 -38.94
N GLY A 226 -1.31 -9.64 -39.76
CA GLY A 226 -2.05 -8.99 -40.83
C GLY A 226 -1.20 -8.79 -42.08
N PRO A 227 -1.79 -8.35 -43.19
CA PRO A 227 -1.16 -8.46 -44.52
C PRO A 227 0.06 -7.53 -44.70
N ASN A 228 0.25 -6.57 -43.79
CA ASN A 228 1.34 -5.61 -43.78
C ASN A 228 2.49 -5.97 -42.81
N GLY A 229 2.40 -7.09 -42.08
CA GLY A 229 3.37 -7.48 -41.04
C GLY A 229 3.08 -6.89 -39.64
N ASP A 230 1.95 -6.17 -39.51
CA ASP A 230 1.34 -5.85 -38.22
C ASP A 230 0.99 -7.15 -37.50
N HIS A 231 1.28 -7.23 -36.20
CA HIS A 231 0.94 -8.42 -35.42
C HIS A 231 0.74 -8.10 -33.95
N ILE A 232 -0.07 -8.94 -33.30
CA ILE A 232 -0.19 -9.05 -31.84
C ILE A 232 0.18 -10.50 -31.47
N THR A 233 1.18 -10.66 -30.61
CA THR A 233 1.61 -11.97 -30.12
C THR A 233 1.74 -11.94 -28.60
N LEU A 234 1.12 -12.90 -27.91
CA LEU A 234 1.42 -13.21 -26.52
C LEU A 234 2.21 -14.51 -26.47
N GLN A 235 3.43 -14.45 -25.97
CA GLN A 235 4.29 -15.62 -25.83
C GLN A 235 4.85 -15.72 -24.42
N LEU A 236 4.89 -16.93 -23.90
CA LEU A 236 5.71 -17.29 -22.75
C LEU A 236 7.15 -17.47 -23.26
N ARG A 237 8.12 -16.88 -22.55
CA ARG A 237 9.55 -17.03 -22.82
C ARG A 237 10.33 -16.99 -21.51
N LYS A 238 11.18 -17.99 -21.25
CA LYS A 238 11.88 -18.15 -19.97
C LYS A 238 10.98 -18.01 -18.72
N GLY A 239 9.74 -18.50 -18.79
CA GLY A 239 8.77 -18.40 -17.69
C GLY A 239 8.16 -17.01 -17.45
N ARG A 240 8.35 -16.05 -18.37
CA ARG A 240 7.74 -14.69 -18.33
C ARG A 240 6.86 -14.46 -19.57
N LEU A 241 5.77 -13.72 -19.46
CA LEU A 241 4.93 -13.38 -20.62
C LEU A 241 5.45 -12.12 -21.31
N PHE A 242 5.53 -12.18 -22.63
CA PHE A 242 5.86 -11.08 -23.52
C PHE A 242 4.66 -10.79 -24.43
N LEU A 243 4.13 -9.57 -24.33
CA LEU A 243 3.15 -9.01 -25.25
C LEU A 243 3.88 -8.15 -26.29
N LEU A 244 3.90 -8.64 -27.53
CA LEU A 244 4.52 -8.01 -28.69
C LEU A 244 3.45 -7.42 -29.60
N ILE A 245 3.53 -6.13 -29.88
CA ILE A 245 2.63 -5.42 -30.81
C ILE A 245 3.47 -4.59 -31.78
N ASN A 246 3.32 -4.86 -33.09
CA ASN A 246 4.03 -4.19 -34.18
C ASN A 246 3.05 -3.49 -35.13
N SER A 247 3.45 -2.32 -35.66
CA SER A 247 2.62 -1.44 -36.51
C SER A 247 3.22 -1.17 -37.91
N GLY A 248 4.09 -2.06 -38.41
CA GLY A 248 4.37 -2.20 -39.85
C GLY A 248 5.24 -1.13 -40.54
N GLU A 249 5.41 0.08 -39.99
CA GLU A 249 6.13 1.20 -40.65
C GLU A 249 7.68 1.07 -40.64
N ALA A 250 8.21 -0.06 -41.09
CA ALA A 250 9.64 -0.37 -41.16
C ALA A 250 10.36 0.32 -42.35
N LYS A 251 10.24 1.65 -42.49
CA LYS A 251 10.98 2.46 -43.49
C LYS A 251 11.94 3.50 -42.93
N LEU A 252 11.92 3.78 -41.63
CA LEU A 252 13.01 4.48 -40.93
C LEU A 252 13.50 3.67 -39.73
N PRO A 253 14.82 3.70 -39.41
CA PRO A 253 15.36 3.08 -38.20
C PRO A 253 15.02 3.93 -36.97
N SER A 254 13.76 3.85 -36.52
CA SER A 254 13.29 4.44 -35.27
C SER A 254 12.87 3.33 -34.30
N THR A 255 13.38 3.38 -33.08
CA THR A 255 13.12 2.39 -32.00
C THR A 255 11.71 2.49 -31.41
N SER A 256 10.85 3.35 -31.97
CA SER A 256 9.52 3.69 -31.47
C SER A 256 8.36 2.87 -32.06
N ALA A 257 8.60 1.99 -33.03
CA ALA A 257 7.54 1.27 -33.77
C ALA A 257 7.09 -0.08 -33.16
N LEU A 258 7.82 -0.60 -32.17
CA LEU A 258 7.55 -1.89 -31.53
C LEU A 258 7.22 -1.71 -30.05
N VAL A 259 6.05 -2.21 -29.63
CA VAL A 259 5.69 -2.32 -28.21
C VAL A 259 6.04 -3.74 -27.74
N ASN A 260 6.91 -3.82 -26.73
CA ASN A 260 7.33 -5.07 -26.11
C ASN A 260 7.16 -4.95 -24.59
N LEU A 261 6.06 -5.49 -24.06
CA LEU A 261 5.75 -5.48 -22.62
C LEU A 261 6.04 -6.85 -22.02
N THR A 262 6.78 -6.89 -20.92
CA THR A 262 7.09 -8.13 -20.18
C THR A 262 6.38 -8.12 -18.83
N LEU A 263 5.70 -9.20 -18.46
CA LEU A 263 4.93 -9.28 -17.21
C LEU A 263 4.86 -10.72 -16.69
N GLY A 264 4.81 -10.87 -15.37
CA GLY A 264 4.86 -12.15 -14.66
C GLY A 264 6.23 -12.83 -14.71
N SER A 265 6.46 -13.78 -13.80
CA SER A 265 7.67 -14.60 -13.73
C SER A 265 7.38 -15.96 -13.13
N LEU A 266 8.26 -16.94 -13.39
CA LEU A 266 8.13 -18.33 -12.93
C LEU A 266 6.79 -18.98 -13.31
N LEU A 267 6.18 -18.55 -14.42
CA LEU A 267 4.84 -18.97 -14.88
C LEU A 267 4.81 -20.40 -15.49
N ASP A 268 5.88 -21.16 -15.30
CA ASP A 268 6.09 -22.56 -15.66
C ASP A 268 5.96 -23.49 -14.42
N ASP A 269 5.23 -23.02 -13.39
CA ASP A 269 5.04 -23.68 -12.09
C ASP A 269 3.95 -24.78 -12.08
N GLN A 270 3.28 -25.00 -13.23
CA GLN A 270 2.13 -25.91 -13.38
C GLN A 270 0.89 -25.54 -12.53
N HIS A 271 0.72 -24.25 -12.22
CA HIS A 271 -0.52 -23.68 -11.69
C HIS A 271 -1.25 -22.85 -12.75
N TRP A 272 -2.45 -22.37 -12.41
CA TRP A 272 -3.21 -21.47 -13.26
C TRP A 272 -2.74 -20.03 -13.05
N HIS A 273 -2.38 -19.39 -14.15
CA HIS A 273 -2.10 -17.97 -14.25
C HIS A 273 -3.17 -17.30 -15.11
N SER A 274 -3.69 -16.16 -14.69
CA SER A 274 -4.67 -15.37 -15.42
C SER A 274 -4.00 -14.26 -16.23
N VAL A 275 -4.56 -13.98 -17.41
CA VAL A 275 -4.09 -12.94 -18.33
C VAL A 275 -5.29 -12.13 -18.80
N LEU A 276 -5.17 -10.82 -18.73
CA LEU A 276 -6.14 -9.87 -19.28
C LEU A 276 -5.40 -8.81 -20.08
N ILE A 277 -5.74 -8.70 -21.36
CA ILE A 277 -5.27 -7.66 -22.28
C ILE A 277 -6.48 -6.81 -22.64
N GLN A 278 -6.43 -5.51 -22.34
CA GLN A 278 -7.43 -4.53 -22.77
C GLN A 278 -6.72 -3.46 -23.59
N ARG A 279 -6.99 -3.42 -24.90
CA ARG A 279 -6.51 -2.39 -25.83
C ARG A 279 -7.66 -1.43 -26.13
N LEU A 280 -7.41 -0.13 -26.02
CA LEU A 280 -8.33 0.98 -26.31
C LEU A 280 -7.56 2.05 -27.09
N GLY A 281 -7.54 1.93 -28.43
CA GLY A 281 -6.69 2.73 -29.30
C GLY A 281 -5.21 2.56 -28.95
N LYS A 282 -4.60 3.61 -28.40
CA LYS A 282 -3.19 3.64 -27.95
C LYS A 282 -2.99 3.23 -26.48
N LEU A 283 -4.07 3.14 -25.69
CA LEU A 283 -4.01 2.70 -24.29
C LEU A 283 -4.04 1.17 -24.27
N ILE A 284 -3.08 0.55 -23.60
CA ILE A 284 -2.98 -0.89 -23.42
C ILE A 284 -2.83 -1.18 -21.93
N ASN A 285 -3.79 -1.91 -21.37
CA ASN A 285 -3.70 -2.49 -20.04
C ASN A 285 -3.35 -3.97 -20.20
N PHE A 286 -2.20 -4.37 -19.70
CA PHE A 286 -1.77 -5.77 -19.65
C PHE A 286 -1.72 -6.20 -18.19
N THR A 287 -2.52 -7.20 -17.82
CA THR A 287 -2.56 -7.76 -16.46
C THR A 287 -2.19 -9.23 -16.52
N VAL A 288 -1.30 -9.68 -15.63
CA VAL A 288 -1.03 -11.10 -15.38
C VAL A 288 -1.17 -11.34 -13.89
N ASP A 289 -2.06 -12.25 -13.51
CA ASP A 289 -2.54 -12.43 -12.14
C ASP A 289 -2.99 -11.10 -11.53
N GLU A 290 -2.37 -10.64 -10.45
CA GLU A 290 -2.69 -9.36 -9.79
C GLU A 290 -1.90 -8.18 -10.38
N HIS A 291 -0.82 -8.46 -11.12
CA HIS A 291 0.10 -7.44 -11.60
C HIS A 291 -0.39 -6.80 -12.90
N ARG A 292 -0.65 -5.49 -12.87
CA ARG A 292 -1.10 -4.71 -14.04
C ARG A 292 -0.07 -3.68 -14.49
N HIS A 293 0.25 -3.70 -15.78
CA HIS A 293 1.02 -2.66 -16.46
C HIS A 293 0.10 -1.85 -17.37
N HIS A 294 0.05 -0.54 -17.16
CA HIS A 294 -0.60 0.42 -18.04
C HIS A 294 0.43 0.95 -19.04
N PHE A 295 0.07 1.11 -20.31
CA PHE A 295 0.98 1.62 -21.33
C PHE A 295 0.26 2.50 -22.35
N HIS A 296 0.91 3.58 -22.78
CA HIS A 296 0.43 4.48 -23.84
C HIS A 296 1.40 4.46 -25.03
N ALA A 297 0.93 3.95 -26.17
CA ALA A 297 1.77 3.81 -27.36
C ALA A 297 2.09 5.17 -28.03
N ARG A 298 3.38 5.41 -28.34
CA ARG A 298 3.90 6.69 -28.88
C ARG A 298 3.92 6.68 -30.41
N GLY A 299 3.02 7.41 -31.07
CA GLY A 299 2.94 7.49 -32.55
C GLY A 299 1.51 7.33 -33.05
N GLU A 300 1.29 7.02 -34.33
CA GLU A 300 -0.05 6.75 -34.90
C GLU A 300 -0.59 5.33 -34.62
N PHE A 301 -0.29 4.76 -33.45
CA PHE A 301 -0.71 3.43 -32.98
C PHE A 301 -2.24 3.22 -32.80
N SER A 302 -3.07 4.11 -33.32
CA SER A 302 -4.53 4.07 -33.19
C SER A 302 -5.16 2.88 -33.93
N PHE A 303 -4.54 2.41 -35.02
CA PHE A 303 -5.06 1.35 -35.89
C PHE A 303 -3.97 0.32 -36.19
N LEU A 304 -4.29 -0.97 -36.02
CA LEU A 304 -3.44 -2.10 -36.44
C LEU A 304 -4.17 -2.84 -37.56
N ASN A 305 -3.56 -3.04 -38.73
CA ASN A 305 -4.19 -3.72 -39.85
C ASN A 305 -3.97 -5.24 -39.76
N LEU A 306 -4.84 -5.93 -39.01
CA LEU A 306 -4.75 -7.35 -38.67
C LEU A 306 -5.83 -8.18 -39.40
N ASP A 307 -5.52 -9.42 -39.74
CA ASP A 307 -6.44 -10.34 -40.45
C ASP A 307 -7.69 -10.70 -39.62
N ASP A 308 -8.69 -11.30 -40.26
CA ASP A 308 -9.94 -11.79 -39.67
C ASP A 308 -9.79 -13.16 -38.94
N GLU A 309 -8.56 -13.65 -38.84
CA GLU A 309 -8.19 -14.87 -38.12
C GLU A 309 -7.36 -14.54 -36.85
N ILE A 310 -7.58 -15.29 -35.77
CA ILE A 310 -6.71 -15.29 -34.58
C ILE A 310 -6.43 -16.73 -34.12
N SER A 311 -5.17 -17.00 -33.82
CA SER A 311 -4.69 -18.31 -33.39
C SER A 311 -4.37 -18.35 -31.89
N PHE A 312 -4.69 -19.47 -31.25
CA PHE A 312 -4.38 -19.77 -29.86
C PHE A 312 -3.66 -21.11 -29.75
N GLY A 313 -2.61 -21.17 -28.93
CA GLY A 313 -1.80 -22.38 -28.72
C GLY A 313 -0.61 -22.55 -29.65
N GLY A 314 -0.52 -21.78 -30.73
CA GLY A 314 0.56 -21.89 -31.71
C GLY A 314 0.24 -21.12 -32.99
N ILE A 315 1.26 -20.94 -33.83
CA ILE A 315 1.12 -20.22 -35.11
C ILE A 315 0.78 -21.25 -36.21
N PRO A 316 -0.40 -21.18 -36.85
CA PRO A 316 -0.74 -22.07 -37.94
C PRO A 316 0.15 -21.77 -39.15
N ALA A 317 0.62 -22.82 -39.83
CA ALA A 317 1.51 -22.69 -40.99
C ALA A 317 0.90 -23.25 -42.29
N PRO A 318 0.00 -22.52 -42.98
CA PRO A 318 -0.43 -22.86 -44.33
C PRO A 318 0.49 -22.21 -45.38
N GLY A 319 1.27 -23.02 -46.09
CA GLY A 319 1.76 -22.68 -47.43
C GLY A 319 2.99 -21.77 -47.59
N LYS A 320 3.59 -21.23 -46.51
CA LYS A 320 4.90 -20.55 -46.57
C LYS A 320 5.89 -21.15 -45.57
N SER A 321 7.06 -21.53 -46.05
CA SER A 321 8.17 -22.05 -45.23
C SER A 321 8.92 -20.90 -44.55
N VAL A 322 8.25 -20.22 -43.62
CA VAL A 322 8.91 -19.32 -42.66
C VAL A 322 9.23 -20.12 -41.41
N SER A 323 10.52 -20.28 -41.13
CA SER A 323 11.02 -20.86 -39.88
C SER A 323 10.73 -19.88 -38.73
N PHE A 324 9.52 -19.91 -38.18
CA PHE A 324 9.23 -19.24 -36.91
C PHE A 324 10.12 -19.86 -35.81
N PRO A 325 10.97 -19.08 -35.12
CA PRO A 325 11.92 -19.63 -34.15
C PRO A 325 11.28 -19.98 -32.79
N HIS A 326 9.96 -19.79 -32.66
CA HIS A 326 9.21 -19.93 -31.42
C HIS A 326 8.45 -21.27 -31.37
N ARG A 327 8.34 -21.84 -30.16
CA ARG A 327 7.60 -23.09 -29.94
C ARG A 327 6.11 -22.82 -29.77
N ASN A 328 5.27 -23.76 -30.20
CA ASN A 328 3.85 -23.78 -29.84
C ASN A 328 3.69 -24.02 -28.33
N PHE A 329 2.56 -23.60 -27.77
CA PHE A 329 2.24 -23.78 -26.37
C PHE A 329 1.85 -25.25 -26.08
N HIS A 330 2.40 -25.79 -25.00
CA HIS A 330 2.07 -27.11 -24.47
C HIS A 330 1.58 -26.92 -23.04
N GLY A 331 0.31 -27.21 -22.79
CA GLY A 331 -0.36 -27.01 -21.52
C GLY A 331 -1.84 -26.71 -21.70
N CYS A 332 -2.50 -26.31 -20.62
CA CYS A 332 -3.93 -26.09 -20.58
C CYS A 332 -4.28 -24.60 -20.67
N LEU A 333 -5.38 -24.27 -21.36
CA LEU A 333 -6.03 -22.96 -21.32
C LEU A 333 -7.40 -23.10 -20.67
N GLU A 334 -7.77 -22.14 -19.82
CA GLU A 334 -9.04 -22.05 -19.10
C GLU A 334 -9.71 -20.71 -19.43
N ASN A 335 -11.04 -20.72 -19.61
CA ASN A 335 -11.88 -19.51 -19.76
C ASN A 335 -11.30 -18.51 -20.78
N LEU A 336 -11.01 -19.00 -22.00
CA LEU A 336 -10.50 -18.20 -23.12
C LEU A 336 -11.64 -17.41 -23.77
N TYR A 337 -11.61 -16.09 -23.59
CA TYR A 337 -12.53 -15.14 -24.22
C TYR A 337 -11.78 -14.15 -25.12
N TYR A 338 -12.37 -13.88 -26.28
CA TYR A 338 -11.98 -12.81 -27.20
C TYR A 338 -13.20 -11.93 -27.47
N ASN A 339 -13.15 -10.66 -27.08
CA ASN A 339 -14.25 -9.68 -27.21
C ASN A 339 -15.60 -10.21 -26.70
N GLY A 340 -15.57 -10.98 -25.60
CA GLY A 340 -16.75 -11.60 -24.96
C GLY A 340 -17.16 -12.96 -25.53
N VAL A 341 -16.58 -13.42 -26.64
CA VAL A 341 -16.85 -14.73 -27.23
C VAL A 341 -16.01 -15.81 -26.54
N ASN A 342 -16.65 -16.85 -26.00
CA ASN A 342 -15.95 -18.01 -25.40
C ASN A 342 -15.45 -18.96 -26.49
N ILE A 343 -14.13 -18.96 -26.73
CA ILE A 343 -13.51 -19.72 -27.83
C ILE A 343 -13.50 -21.23 -27.55
N ILE A 344 -13.39 -21.63 -26.28
CA ILE A 344 -13.39 -23.06 -25.89
C ILE A 344 -14.79 -23.66 -26.06
N ASP A 345 -15.85 -22.93 -25.70
CA ASP A 345 -17.24 -23.36 -25.92
C ASP A 345 -17.56 -23.51 -27.41
N LEU A 346 -17.14 -22.56 -28.25
CA LEU A 346 -17.26 -22.70 -29.71
C LEU A 346 -16.58 -23.97 -30.22
N ALA A 347 -15.38 -24.29 -29.72
CA ALA A 347 -14.62 -25.47 -30.10
C ALA A 347 -15.31 -26.77 -29.65
N LYS A 348 -15.82 -26.81 -28.41
CA LYS A 348 -16.62 -27.92 -27.86
C LYS A 348 -17.88 -28.18 -28.70
N GLN A 349 -18.55 -27.11 -29.13
CA GLN A 349 -19.76 -27.18 -29.95
C GLN A 349 -19.47 -27.34 -31.47
N GLN A 350 -18.21 -27.47 -31.87
CA GLN A 350 -17.78 -27.65 -33.27
C GLN A 350 -18.39 -26.63 -34.24
N LYS A 351 -18.41 -25.35 -33.86
CA LYS A 351 -18.97 -24.27 -34.71
C LYS A 351 -18.10 -24.02 -35.95
N PRO A 352 -18.67 -23.61 -37.09
CA PRO A 352 -17.90 -23.39 -38.33
C PRO A 352 -16.90 -22.22 -38.26
N GLN A 353 -17.04 -21.33 -37.29
CA GLN A 353 -16.14 -20.19 -37.04
C GLN A 353 -14.83 -20.57 -36.33
N ILE A 354 -14.69 -21.81 -35.84
CA ILE A 354 -13.51 -22.27 -35.10
C ILE A 354 -12.94 -23.54 -35.74
N ILE A 355 -11.64 -23.55 -35.98
CA ILE A 355 -10.92 -24.68 -36.56
C ILE A 355 -9.94 -25.20 -35.50
N ALA A 356 -10.20 -26.41 -34.99
CA ALA A 356 -9.25 -27.14 -34.17
C ALA A 356 -8.21 -27.82 -35.07
N MET A 357 -6.94 -27.49 -34.87
CA MET A 357 -5.80 -28.15 -35.53
C MET A 357 -5.16 -29.14 -34.56
N GLY A 358 -4.77 -30.31 -35.04
CA GLY A 358 -4.21 -31.38 -34.20
C GLY A 358 -5.27 -32.08 -33.33
N ASN A 359 -4.82 -32.76 -32.26
CA ASN A 359 -5.68 -33.49 -31.35
C ASN A 359 -5.95 -32.66 -30.08
N VAL A 360 -7.09 -31.96 -30.05
CA VAL A 360 -7.48 -31.07 -28.95
C VAL A 360 -8.27 -31.85 -27.89
N SER A 361 -7.84 -31.78 -26.63
CA SER A 361 -8.58 -32.34 -25.48
C SER A 361 -9.32 -31.24 -24.72
N PHE A 362 -10.49 -31.56 -24.17
CA PHE A 362 -11.28 -30.65 -23.32
C PHE A 362 -11.17 -30.96 -21.82
N ALA A 363 -10.15 -31.73 -21.44
CA ALA A 363 -9.74 -31.98 -20.08
C ALA A 363 -8.23 -31.73 -19.96
N CYS A 364 -7.82 -30.99 -18.93
CA CYS A 364 -6.41 -30.67 -18.67
C CYS A 364 -5.65 -31.91 -18.19
N SER A 365 -4.68 -32.38 -18.97
CA SER A 365 -3.78 -33.45 -18.54
C SER A 365 -2.91 -33.00 -17.35
N GLN A 366 -2.69 -33.92 -16.41
CA GLN A 366 -1.95 -33.65 -15.18
C GLN A 366 -0.67 -34.49 -15.16
N PRO A 367 0.49 -33.94 -15.57
CA PRO A 367 1.76 -34.62 -15.43
C PRO A 367 2.08 -34.82 -13.94
N GLN A 368 2.40 -36.06 -13.55
CA GLN A 368 2.88 -36.36 -12.20
C GLN A 368 4.33 -35.88 -12.06
N SER A 369 4.50 -34.66 -11.57
CA SER A 369 5.79 -34.10 -11.17
C SER A 369 5.68 -33.52 -9.77
N MET A 370 6.37 -34.14 -8.81
CA MET A 370 6.49 -33.65 -7.44
C MET A 370 7.82 -32.90 -7.30
N PRO A 371 7.83 -31.56 -7.24
CA PRO A 371 9.04 -30.82 -6.90
C PRO A 371 9.33 -30.89 -5.40
N VAL A 372 10.59 -30.65 -5.02
CA VAL A 372 11.05 -30.52 -3.64
C VAL A 372 11.80 -29.20 -3.50
N THR A 373 11.45 -28.40 -2.50
CA THR A 373 12.16 -27.18 -2.14
C THR A 373 13.16 -27.42 -1.02
N PHE A 374 14.40 -26.98 -1.23
CA PHE A 374 15.45 -26.90 -0.22
C PHE A 374 15.41 -25.50 0.38
N LEU A 375 14.90 -25.39 1.61
CA LEU A 375 14.56 -24.11 2.25
C LEU A 375 15.78 -23.35 2.80
N SER A 376 16.77 -24.08 3.34
CA SER A 376 17.94 -23.52 4.04
C SER A 376 19.24 -24.09 3.49
N SER A 377 20.38 -23.44 3.78
CA SER A 377 21.71 -23.97 3.45
C SER A 377 22.11 -25.21 4.28
N ARG A 378 21.22 -25.68 5.16
CA ARG A 378 21.32 -26.96 5.89
C ARG A 378 20.34 -28.02 5.37
N SER A 379 19.49 -27.67 4.39
CA SER A 379 18.57 -28.62 3.77
C SER A 379 19.33 -29.75 3.07
N TYR A 380 18.88 -30.98 3.26
CA TYR A 380 19.42 -32.13 2.55
C TYR A 380 18.35 -33.21 2.33
N LEU A 381 18.55 -33.99 1.28
CA LEU A 381 17.82 -35.23 0.99
C LEU A 381 18.84 -36.37 0.86
N ALA A 382 18.86 -37.28 1.82
CA ALA A 382 19.73 -38.46 1.83
C ALA A 382 18.94 -39.68 1.34
N LEU A 383 19.38 -40.27 0.22
CA LEU A 383 18.74 -41.42 -0.41
C LEU A 383 19.74 -42.59 -0.51
N PRO A 384 19.36 -43.80 -0.04
CA PRO A 384 20.19 -44.98 -0.21
C PRO A 384 20.11 -45.46 -1.67
N ASP A 385 21.24 -45.92 -2.20
CA ASP A 385 21.29 -46.67 -3.44
C ASP A 385 21.56 -48.16 -3.15
N PHE A 386 20.81 -49.03 -3.83
CA PHE A 386 20.86 -50.48 -3.68
C PHE A 386 21.28 -51.19 -4.98
N SER A 387 21.69 -50.44 -6.01
CA SER A 387 21.97 -50.99 -7.35
C SER A 387 23.29 -51.77 -7.42
N GLY A 388 24.36 -51.28 -6.79
CA GLY A 388 25.68 -51.95 -6.79
C GLY A 388 26.36 -52.01 -8.17
N GLU A 389 26.02 -51.06 -9.05
CA GLU A 389 26.46 -50.98 -10.45
C GLU A 389 27.90 -50.42 -10.57
N GLU A 390 28.57 -50.67 -11.70
CA GLU A 390 29.91 -50.12 -12.01
C GLU A 390 29.89 -48.65 -12.49
N GLU A 391 28.76 -47.97 -12.25
CA GLU A 391 28.50 -46.59 -12.63
C GLU A 391 27.76 -45.85 -11.52
N VAL A 392 28.25 -44.67 -11.14
CA VAL A 392 27.51 -43.71 -10.31
C VAL A 392 26.76 -42.78 -11.26
N SER A 393 25.45 -42.98 -11.40
CA SER A 393 24.60 -42.11 -12.22
C SER A 393 23.45 -41.48 -11.45
N ALA A 394 23.13 -40.23 -11.77
CA ALA A 394 22.00 -39.50 -11.23
C ALA A 394 21.50 -38.45 -12.25
N THR A 395 20.20 -38.29 -12.38
CA THR A 395 19.60 -37.22 -13.18
C THR A 395 18.54 -36.48 -12.37
N PHE A 396 18.42 -35.17 -12.58
CA PHE A 396 17.43 -34.32 -11.93
C PHE A 396 17.30 -33.00 -12.69
N GLN A 397 16.19 -32.29 -12.49
CA GLN A 397 16.08 -30.87 -12.83
C GLN A 397 16.22 -30.02 -11.58
N PHE A 398 16.87 -28.87 -11.66
CA PHE A 398 16.94 -27.90 -10.57
C PHE A 398 16.67 -26.46 -11.04
N ARG A 399 16.21 -25.61 -10.13
CA ARG A 399 16.15 -24.14 -10.32
C ARG A 399 16.50 -23.38 -9.05
N THR A 400 17.23 -22.27 -9.18
CA THR A 400 17.66 -21.42 -8.06
C THR A 400 18.01 -20.00 -8.52
N TRP A 401 18.08 -19.07 -7.57
CA TRP A 401 18.70 -17.75 -7.72
C TRP A 401 20.11 -17.68 -7.13
N ASN A 402 20.51 -18.64 -6.29
CA ASN A 402 21.82 -18.63 -5.65
C ASN A 402 22.93 -18.97 -6.64
N LYS A 403 24.01 -18.17 -6.66
CA LYS A 403 25.19 -18.42 -7.51
C LYS A 403 26.06 -19.61 -7.07
N ALA A 404 25.82 -20.16 -5.88
CA ALA A 404 26.59 -21.26 -5.32
C ALA A 404 25.74 -22.17 -4.41
N GLY A 405 26.17 -23.43 -4.27
CA GLY A 405 25.56 -24.42 -3.36
C GLY A 405 25.82 -25.87 -3.79
N LEU A 406 25.84 -26.80 -2.84
CA LEU A 406 25.99 -28.24 -3.12
C LEU A 406 24.72 -28.82 -3.73
N LEU A 407 24.78 -29.35 -4.97
CA LEU A 407 23.63 -30.02 -5.60
C LEU A 407 23.58 -31.51 -5.25
N LEU A 408 24.71 -32.21 -5.34
CA LEU A 408 24.77 -33.64 -5.10
C LEU A 408 26.16 -34.06 -4.56
N PHE A 409 26.17 -34.88 -3.53
CA PHE A 409 27.32 -35.67 -3.10
C PHE A 409 26.96 -37.17 -3.10
N SER A 410 27.74 -37.99 -3.79
CA SER A 410 27.60 -39.46 -3.76
C SER A 410 28.81 -40.07 -3.05
N GLU A 411 28.54 -40.86 -2.01
CA GLU A 411 29.58 -41.55 -1.23
C GLU A 411 30.06 -42.82 -1.95
N LEU A 412 31.39 -42.98 -2.10
CA LEU A 412 31.99 -44.18 -2.68
C LEU A 412 32.31 -45.22 -1.59
N PRO A 413 31.72 -46.44 -1.61
CA PRO A 413 31.85 -47.38 -0.48
C PRO A 413 33.30 -47.84 -0.19
N LEU A 414 34.13 -47.96 -1.22
CA LEU A 414 35.47 -48.58 -1.15
C LEU A 414 36.63 -47.58 -1.00
N VAL A 415 36.36 -46.27 -1.04
CA VAL A 415 37.39 -45.21 -0.98
C VAL A 415 36.97 -44.18 0.07
N SER A 416 37.92 -43.61 0.81
CA SER A 416 37.64 -42.40 1.61
C SER A 416 37.44 -41.21 0.67
N GLY A 417 36.25 -41.04 0.11
CA GLY A 417 35.99 -40.07 -0.94
C GLY A 417 34.57 -40.09 -1.47
N GLY A 418 34.31 -39.30 -2.51
CA GLY A 418 33.00 -39.21 -3.13
C GLY A 418 32.99 -38.32 -4.37
N VAL A 419 31.91 -38.41 -5.14
CA VAL A 419 31.64 -37.57 -6.31
C VAL A 419 30.85 -36.36 -5.85
N LEU A 420 31.36 -35.15 -6.10
CA LEU A 420 30.81 -33.88 -5.60
C LEU A 420 30.41 -32.99 -6.77
N LEU A 421 29.11 -32.68 -6.90
CA LEU A 421 28.56 -31.77 -7.89
C LEU A 421 27.97 -30.54 -7.19
N PHE A 422 28.51 -29.35 -7.49
CA PHE A 422 28.10 -28.10 -6.87
C PHE A 422 28.01 -26.96 -7.88
N LEU A 423 27.19 -25.97 -7.56
CA LEU A 423 27.11 -24.71 -8.28
C LEU A 423 28.18 -23.74 -7.75
N SER A 424 28.87 -23.04 -8.65
CA SER A 424 29.91 -22.06 -8.31
C SER A 424 29.94 -20.97 -9.39
N ASP A 425 29.62 -19.74 -9.01
CA ASP A 425 29.48 -18.58 -9.91
C ASP A 425 28.55 -18.86 -11.10
N GLY A 426 27.40 -19.49 -10.82
CA GLY A 426 26.39 -19.84 -11.82
C GLY A 426 26.80 -20.96 -12.80
N LYS A 427 27.87 -21.72 -12.50
CA LYS A 427 28.36 -22.85 -13.31
C LYS A 427 28.39 -24.13 -12.49
N LEU A 428 28.06 -25.27 -13.08
CA LEU A 428 28.27 -26.56 -12.39
C LEU A 428 29.75 -26.88 -12.36
N LYS A 429 30.24 -27.34 -11.21
CA LYS A 429 31.55 -27.93 -11.02
C LYS A 429 31.39 -29.34 -10.46
N LEU A 430 32.05 -30.29 -11.12
CA LEU A 430 32.07 -31.70 -10.74
C LEU A 430 33.49 -32.08 -10.35
N ASN A 431 33.65 -32.46 -9.09
CA ASN A 431 34.94 -32.75 -8.46
C ASN A 431 34.91 -34.18 -7.90
N LEU A 432 35.99 -34.94 -8.14
CA LEU A 432 36.21 -36.22 -7.48
C LEU A 432 37.08 -36.01 -6.22
N SER A 433 36.51 -36.25 -5.04
CA SER A 433 37.24 -36.10 -3.78
C SER A 433 38.02 -37.38 -3.46
N GLN A 434 39.36 -37.32 -3.53
CA GLN A 434 40.27 -38.37 -3.05
C GLN A 434 41.38 -37.76 -2.17
N PRO A 435 41.72 -38.35 -1.00
CA PRO A 435 42.80 -37.87 -0.16
C PRO A 435 44.15 -38.03 -0.87
N GLY A 436 44.90 -36.93 -0.97
CA GLY A 436 46.26 -36.92 -1.52
C GLY A 436 46.39 -36.72 -3.03
N LYS A 437 45.29 -36.54 -3.78
CA LYS A 437 45.34 -36.15 -5.20
C LYS A 437 44.74 -34.75 -5.43
N LEU A 438 45.22 -34.07 -6.48
CA LEU A 438 44.59 -32.86 -6.99
C LEU A 438 43.21 -33.23 -7.57
N PRO A 439 42.13 -32.46 -7.30
CA PRO A 439 40.82 -32.76 -7.88
C PRO A 439 40.84 -32.56 -9.40
N SER A 440 40.16 -33.47 -10.11
CA SER A 440 39.83 -33.29 -11.52
C SER A 440 38.52 -32.52 -11.62
N ASP A 441 38.60 -31.23 -11.95
CA ASP A 441 37.45 -30.32 -12.03
C ASP A 441 36.87 -30.31 -13.45
N ILE A 442 35.62 -30.75 -13.62
CA ILE A 442 34.84 -30.48 -14.85
C ILE A 442 33.92 -29.29 -14.57
N THR A 443 33.92 -28.29 -15.45
CA THR A 443 32.96 -27.17 -15.40
C THR A 443 31.96 -27.26 -16.55
N ALA A 444 30.66 -27.07 -16.27
CA ALA A 444 29.59 -27.12 -17.27
C ALA A 444 28.51 -26.05 -17.05
N GLY A 445 27.92 -25.59 -18.15
CA GLY A 445 26.89 -24.53 -18.15
C GLY A 445 27.43 -23.14 -17.76
N VAL A 446 26.58 -22.12 -17.91
CA VAL A 446 26.83 -20.72 -17.54
C VAL A 446 25.51 -20.06 -17.14
N GLY A 447 25.50 -19.32 -16.03
CA GLY A 447 24.34 -18.54 -15.60
C GLY A 447 23.17 -19.37 -15.07
N LEU A 448 23.42 -20.57 -14.55
CA LEU A 448 22.42 -21.55 -14.10
C LEU A 448 21.68 -21.17 -12.79
N ASN A 449 21.67 -19.89 -12.47
CA ASN A 449 21.04 -19.27 -11.30
C ASN A 449 20.03 -18.19 -11.75
N ASP A 450 19.42 -18.39 -12.91
CA ASP A 450 18.48 -17.46 -13.55
C ASP A 450 16.99 -17.78 -13.27
N GLY A 451 16.73 -18.63 -12.26
CA GLY A 451 15.40 -19.05 -11.86
C GLY A 451 14.74 -20.09 -12.78
N GLN A 452 15.33 -20.46 -13.92
CA GLN A 452 14.77 -21.45 -14.83
C GLN A 452 15.12 -22.89 -14.41
N TRP A 453 14.32 -23.85 -14.90
CA TRP A 453 14.61 -25.29 -14.73
C TRP A 453 15.73 -25.75 -15.66
N HIS A 454 16.87 -26.11 -15.08
CA HIS A 454 17.98 -26.75 -15.78
C HIS A 454 17.98 -28.26 -15.57
N SER A 455 18.18 -29.03 -16.65
CA SER A 455 18.25 -30.48 -16.61
C SER A 455 19.69 -30.96 -16.48
N VAL A 456 19.98 -31.74 -15.45
CA VAL A 456 21.30 -32.26 -15.11
C VAL A 456 21.32 -33.77 -15.25
N SER A 457 22.37 -34.28 -15.89
CA SER A 457 22.71 -35.70 -15.88
C SER A 457 24.17 -35.88 -15.49
N LEU A 458 24.42 -36.69 -14.47
CA LEU A 458 25.74 -37.10 -13.98
C LEU A 458 25.95 -38.58 -14.30
N SER A 459 27.11 -38.91 -14.86
CA SER A 459 27.59 -40.28 -15.06
C SER A 459 29.08 -40.34 -14.72
N ALA A 460 29.44 -41.18 -13.76
CA ALA A 460 30.81 -41.41 -13.34
C ALA A 460 31.15 -42.91 -13.39
N THR A 461 32.08 -43.25 -14.27
CA THR A 461 32.60 -44.61 -14.49
C THR A 461 34.11 -44.62 -14.26
N LYS A 462 34.73 -45.81 -14.21
CA LYS A 462 36.19 -45.96 -14.10
C LYS A 462 37.01 -45.17 -15.13
N ASN A 463 36.47 -45.00 -16.35
CA ASN A 463 37.20 -44.42 -17.48
C ASN A 463 36.72 -43.02 -17.90
N HIS A 464 35.51 -42.60 -17.49
CA HIS A 464 34.90 -41.35 -17.92
C HIS A 464 34.11 -40.70 -16.78
N LEU A 465 34.33 -39.39 -16.61
CA LEU A 465 33.53 -38.52 -15.76
C LEU A 465 32.77 -37.56 -16.68
N ASN A 466 31.44 -37.63 -16.65
CA ASN A 466 30.54 -36.91 -17.54
C ASN A 466 29.50 -36.11 -16.75
N VAL A 467 29.29 -34.85 -17.14
CA VAL A 467 28.15 -34.05 -16.71
C VAL A 467 27.48 -33.42 -17.93
N ALA A 468 26.17 -33.53 -18.02
CA ALA A 468 25.38 -32.86 -19.05
C ALA A 468 24.45 -31.84 -18.41
N VAL A 469 24.35 -30.66 -19.01
CA VAL A 469 23.42 -29.58 -18.62
C VAL A 469 22.63 -29.17 -19.85
N ASP A 470 21.30 -29.26 -19.77
CA ASP A 470 20.36 -28.90 -20.85
C ASP A 470 20.66 -29.57 -22.20
N GLY A 471 21.19 -30.81 -22.15
CA GLY A 471 21.59 -31.60 -23.32
C GLY A 471 23.04 -31.36 -23.80
N HIS A 472 23.74 -30.35 -23.27
CA HIS A 472 25.15 -30.11 -23.56
C HIS A 472 26.06 -30.91 -22.62
N MET A 473 26.85 -31.83 -23.17
CA MET A 473 27.79 -32.66 -22.41
C MET A 473 29.14 -31.99 -22.22
N ALA A 474 29.69 -32.09 -21.00
CA ALA A 474 31.09 -31.86 -20.68
C ALA A 474 31.68 -33.15 -20.08
N SER A 475 32.84 -33.56 -20.59
CA SER A 475 33.49 -34.82 -20.25
C SER A 475 34.97 -34.59 -19.97
N ALA A 476 35.53 -35.34 -19.01
CA ALA A 476 36.97 -35.47 -18.84
C ALA A 476 37.38 -36.94 -18.72
N THR A 477 38.53 -37.27 -19.31
CA THR A 477 39.24 -38.52 -19.05
C THR A 477 40.00 -38.40 -17.72
N PRO A 478 39.79 -39.31 -16.75
CA PRO A 478 40.54 -39.29 -15.50
C PRO A 478 42.05 -39.51 -15.71
N LEU A 479 42.87 -38.91 -14.85
CA LEU A 479 44.27 -39.31 -14.72
C LEU A 479 44.35 -40.75 -14.18
N LEU A 480 45.23 -41.56 -14.77
CA LEU A 480 45.45 -42.97 -14.42
C LEU A 480 45.52 -43.22 -12.90
N GLY A 481 44.80 -44.25 -12.42
CA GLY A 481 44.89 -44.74 -11.03
C GLY A 481 43.57 -44.73 -10.23
N LEU A 482 42.45 -45.07 -10.88
CA LEU A 482 41.19 -45.50 -10.25
C LEU A 482 40.98 -46.97 -10.61
N GLU A 483 41.09 -47.89 -9.65
CA GLU A 483 40.94 -49.31 -9.97
C GLU A 483 39.47 -49.76 -9.99
N GLN A 484 38.61 -49.17 -9.14
CA GLN A 484 37.19 -49.53 -8.99
C GLN A 484 36.33 -48.31 -8.60
N ILE A 485 35.22 -48.09 -9.30
CA ILE A 485 34.08 -47.24 -8.88
C ILE A 485 32.86 -48.14 -8.88
N TYR A 486 32.18 -48.23 -7.74
CA TYR A 486 30.93 -48.96 -7.56
C TYR A 486 29.90 -48.04 -6.90
N SER A 487 28.65 -48.15 -7.31
CA SER A 487 27.51 -47.55 -6.62
C SER A 487 27.15 -48.34 -5.33
N GLY A 488 26.05 -48.00 -4.65
CA GLY A 488 25.69 -48.61 -3.36
C GLY A 488 26.12 -47.80 -2.11
N GLY A 489 26.39 -46.50 -2.28
CA GLY A 489 26.53 -45.55 -1.18
C GLY A 489 25.24 -44.79 -0.87
N THR A 490 25.34 -43.72 -0.08
CA THR A 490 24.24 -42.75 0.08
C THR A 490 24.45 -41.56 -0.86
N TYR A 491 23.37 -41.16 -1.55
CA TYR A 491 23.30 -39.95 -2.35
C TYR A 491 22.70 -38.83 -1.50
N TYR A 492 23.42 -37.73 -1.37
CA TYR A 492 23.02 -36.55 -0.62
C TYR A 492 22.75 -35.40 -1.58
N PHE A 493 21.47 -35.10 -1.81
CA PHE A 493 21.05 -33.95 -2.62
C PHE A 493 20.92 -32.70 -1.74
N GLY A 494 21.29 -31.55 -2.29
CA GLY A 494 21.15 -30.22 -1.71
C GLY A 494 22.07 -29.87 -0.53
N GLY A 495 22.53 -30.84 0.26
CA GLY A 495 23.34 -30.54 1.44
C GLY A 495 23.88 -31.80 2.12
N CYS A 496 24.57 -31.59 3.25
CA CYS A 496 25.12 -32.67 4.08
C CYS A 496 24.48 -32.63 5.48
N PRO A 497 24.17 -33.79 6.09
CA PRO A 497 23.76 -33.83 7.49
C PRO A 497 24.92 -33.48 8.43
N ASP A 498 24.59 -33.03 9.63
CA ASP A 498 25.57 -32.65 10.66
C ASP A 498 26.55 -33.78 11.02
N LYS A 499 27.78 -33.38 11.37
CA LYS A 499 28.92 -34.30 11.62
C LYS A 499 28.67 -35.33 12.72
N SER A 500 27.69 -35.10 13.60
CA SER A 500 27.23 -36.03 14.64
C SER A 500 26.71 -37.36 14.08
N PHE A 501 26.32 -37.42 12.81
CA PHE A 501 25.83 -38.64 12.15
C PHE A 501 26.90 -39.45 11.41
N GLY A 502 28.19 -39.10 11.55
CA GLY A 502 29.30 -39.86 10.95
C GLY A 502 29.40 -39.76 9.41
N SER A 503 28.69 -38.83 8.78
CA SER A 503 28.71 -38.67 7.32
C SER A 503 30.08 -38.18 6.82
N LYS A 504 30.53 -38.70 5.67
CA LYS A 504 31.73 -38.20 4.97
C LYS A 504 31.45 -36.97 4.09
N CYS A 505 30.17 -36.60 3.95
CA CYS A 505 29.71 -35.48 3.12
C CYS A 505 30.30 -34.16 3.61
N ARG A 506 30.79 -33.33 2.69
CA ARG A 506 31.24 -31.96 2.96
C ARG A 506 30.72 -31.02 1.90
N SER A 507 30.08 -29.92 2.30
CA SER A 507 29.82 -28.82 1.36
C SER A 507 30.89 -27.73 1.53
N PRO A 508 31.70 -27.44 0.49
CA PRO A 508 32.66 -26.34 0.52
C PRO A 508 32.02 -24.95 0.33
N LEU A 509 30.78 -24.87 -0.17
CA LEU A 509 30.08 -23.62 -0.52
C LEU A 509 28.69 -23.49 0.14
N GLY A 510 28.41 -24.27 1.18
CA GLY A 510 27.09 -24.35 1.82
C GLY A 510 26.07 -25.23 1.06
N GLY A 511 24.94 -25.55 1.69
CA GLY A 511 23.86 -26.26 1.02
C GLY A 511 23.18 -25.41 -0.06
N PHE A 512 22.68 -26.06 -1.10
CA PHE A 512 21.79 -25.48 -2.10
C PHE A 512 20.45 -25.08 -1.49
N GLN A 513 19.97 -23.91 -1.89
CA GLN A 513 18.58 -23.48 -1.72
C GLN A 513 17.99 -23.31 -3.12
N GLY A 514 16.75 -23.77 -3.30
CA GLY A 514 16.17 -23.91 -4.64
C GLY A 514 15.21 -25.09 -4.71
N CYS A 515 14.71 -25.37 -5.91
CA CYS A 515 13.86 -26.53 -6.16
C CYS A 515 14.60 -27.62 -6.94
N MET A 516 14.26 -28.88 -6.70
CA MET A 516 14.59 -30.01 -7.57
C MET A 516 13.35 -30.79 -7.95
N ARG A 517 13.33 -31.41 -9.14
CA ARG A 517 12.28 -32.35 -9.59
C ARG A 517 12.86 -33.41 -10.51
N LEU A 518 12.08 -34.46 -10.80
CA LEU A 518 12.49 -35.58 -11.67
C LEU A 518 13.80 -36.26 -11.22
N ILE A 519 14.01 -36.38 -9.91
CA ILE A 519 15.22 -37.01 -9.35
C ILE A 519 15.21 -38.50 -9.67
N SER A 520 16.29 -38.99 -10.28
CA SER A 520 16.53 -40.41 -10.51
C SER A 520 17.97 -40.81 -10.14
N ILE A 521 18.13 -42.05 -9.70
CA ILE A 521 19.40 -42.69 -9.32
C ILE A 521 19.46 -44.02 -10.06
N SER A 522 20.55 -44.33 -10.76
CA SER A 522 20.66 -45.56 -11.59
C SER A 522 19.44 -45.78 -12.50
N GLY A 523 19.00 -44.71 -13.16
CA GLY A 523 17.83 -44.70 -14.06
C GLY A 523 16.45 -44.88 -13.40
N LYS A 524 16.37 -45.07 -12.07
CA LYS A 524 15.12 -45.24 -11.34
C LYS A 524 14.68 -43.91 -10.73
N VAL A 525 13.47 -43.46 -11.05
CA VAL A 525 12.86 -42.26 -10.46
C VAL A 525 12.60 -42.49 -8.97
N VAL A 526 12.95 -41.51 -8.14
CA VAL A 526 12.78 -41.56 -6.69
C VAL A 526 11.30 -41.33 -6.33
N ASP A 527 10.73 -42.23 -5.53
CA ASP A 527 9.40 -42.04 -4.95
C ASP A 527 9.46 -41.07 -3.76
N LEU A 528 9.14 -39.80 -4.03
CA LEU A 528 9.09 -38.73 -3.03
C LEU A 528 7.92 -38.88 -2.04
N ILE A 529 6.90 -39.70 -2.35
CA ILE A 529 5.79 -40.00 -1.43
C ILE A 529 6.32 -40.85 -0.27
N SER A 530 7.08 -41.90 -0.58
CA SER A 530 7.77 -42.72 0.42
C SER A 530 8.78 -41.92 1.25
N VAL A 531 9.45 -40.92 0.65
CA VAL A 531 10.31 -39.98 1.39
C VAL A 531 9.48 -39.16 2.39
N GLN A 532 8.38 -38.56 1.96
CA GLN A 532 7.51 -37.76 2.84
C GLN A 532 6.89 -38.58 3.98
N GLN A 533 6.63 -39.87 3.76
CA GLN A 533 6.14 -40.81 4.77
C GLN A 533 7.24 -41.34 5.71
N GLY A 534 8.52 -41.04 5.45
CA GLY A 534 9.66 -41.54 6.23
C GLY A 534 9.97 -43.03 6.03
N SER A 535 9.45 -43.66 4.96
CA SER A 535 9.75 -45.04 4.61
C SER A 535 10.97 -45.18 3.68
N LEU A 536 11.38 -44.09 3.02
CA LEU A 536 12.56 -44.03 2.14
C LEU A 536 13.47 -42.85 2.49
N GLY A 537 14.74 -43.13 2.78
CA GLY A 537 15.77 -42.11 2.99
C GLY A 537 15.60 -41.30 4.29
N ASN A 538 16.25 -40.13 4.34
CA ASN A 538 16.17 -39.18 5.44
C ASN A 538 16.32 -37.76 4.91
N PHE A 539 15.70 -36.76 5.54
CA PHE A 539 15.77 -35.37 5.09
C PHE A 539 15.71 -34.35 6.23
N SER A 540 16.13 -33.12 5.93
CA SER A 540 15.98 -31.97 6.81
C SER A 540 15.66 -30.71 6.01
N ASP A 541 14.85 -29.82 6.58
CA ASP A 541 14.48 -28.51 6.01
C ASP A 541 13.99 -28.59 4.55
N LEU A 542 13.19 -29.60 4.21
CA LEU A 542 12.56 -29.75 2.88
C LEU A 542 11.07 -29.47 2.91
N GLN A 543 10.57 -28.85 1.84
CA GLN A 543 9.15 -28.82 1.50
C GLN A 543 8.95 -29.72 0.27
N ILE A 544 8.40 -30.91 0.50
CA ILE A 544 8.10 -31.90 -0.55
C ILE A 544 6.76 -31.56 -1.22
N ASP A 545 6.66 -31.83 -2.51
CA ASP A 545 5.47 -31.62 -3.34
C ASP A 545 5.11 -30.13 -3.52
N SER A 546 6.12 -29.25 -3.51
CA SER A 546 6.00 -27.82 -3.80
C SER A 546 7.34 -27.22 -4.23
N CYS A 547 7.31 -26.16 -5.04
CA CYS A 547 8.47 -25.36 -5.41
C CYS A 547 8.28 -23.90 -4.96
N GLY A 548 8.79 -23.54 -3.78
CA GLY A 548 8.61 -22.24 -3.14
C GLY A 548 9.49 -21.09 -3.66
N ILE A 549 10.14 -21.24 -4.82
CA ILE A 549 10.95 -20.18 -5.42
C ILE A 549 10.08 -18.97 -5.80
N SER A 550 10.60 -17.76 -5.59
CA SER A 550 9.92 -16.51 -5.93
C SER A 550 10.90 -15.52 -6.54
N ASP A 551 10.44 -14.71 -7.50
CA ASP A 551 11.24 -13.70 -8.19
C ASP A 551 11.13 -12.37 -7.41
N ARG A 552 12.14 -12.07 -6.60
CA ARG A 552 12.21 -10.86 -5.75
C ARG A 552 12.57 -9.58 -6.51
N CYS A 553 12.81 -9.68 -7.82
CA CYS A 553 12.99 -8.54 -8.72
C CYS A 553 11.75 -8.25 -9.57
N LEU A 554 10.61 -8.91 -9.30
CA LEU A 554 9.34 -8.62 -9.95
C LEU A 554 8.21 -8.51 -8.89
N PRO A 555 7.59 -7.33 -8.70
CA PRO A 555 7.92 -6.04 -9.33
C PRO A 555 9.34 -5.57 -8.97
N ASN A 556 9.91 -4.66 -9.76
CA ASN A 556 11.23 -4.12 -9.48
C ASN A 556 11.15 -3.07 -8.37
N TYR A 557 11.57 -3.43 -7.15
CA TYR A 557 11.66 -2.54 -6.00
C TYR A 557 12.93 -1.65 -6.00
N CYS A 558 13.75 -1.71 -7.04
CA CYS A 558 14.85 -0.77 -7.23
C CYS A 558 14.33 0.49 -7.93
N GLU A 559 14.28 1.58 -7.17
CA GLU A 559 13.74 2.86 -7.59
C GLU A 559 14.69 3.59 -8.56
N HIS A 560 14.21 4.65 -9.20
CA HIS A 560 14.99 5.55 -10.07
C HIS A 560 15.84 4.83 -11.16
N GLY A 561 15.29 3.73 -11.70
CA GLY A 561 15.93 2.96 -12.76
C GLY A 561 17.05 2.01 -12.31
N GLY A 562 17.19 1.75 -10.99
CA GLY A 562 18.18 0.83 -10.45
C GLY A 562 18.07 -0.60 -11.02
N GLU A 563 19.21 -1.22 -11.32
CA GLU A 563 19.25 -2.59 -11.84
C GLU A 563 19.12 -3.60 -10.68
N CYS A 564 18.08 -4.43 -10.72
CA CYS A 564 17.82 -5.46 -9.71
C CYS A 564 18.55 -6.77 -10.02
N SER A 565 19.20 -7.32 -9.01
CA SER A 565 19.71 -8.69 -8.99
C SER A 565 19.25 -9.42 -7.72
N GLN A 566 19.31 -10.75 -7.67
CA GLN A 566 18.75 -11.49 -6.53
C GLN A 566 19.48 -12.78 -6.16
N SER A 567 19.08 -13.29 -5.00
CA SER A 567 19.43 -14.56 -4.38
C SER A 567 18.16 -15.19 -3.81
N TRP A 568 18.26 -16.39 -3.23
CA TRP A 568 17.10 -17.11 -2.66
C TRP A 568 16.34 -16.28 -1.62
N SER A 569 17.04 -15.59 -0.72
CA SER A 569 16.44 -14.84 0.39
C SER A 569 16.28 -13.34 0.14
N THR A 570 17.07 -12.73 -0.76
CA THR A 570 17.08 -11.27 -0.92
C THR A 570 17.44 -10.80 -2.32
N PHE A 571 16.86 -9.67 -2.73
CA PHE A 571 17.29 -8.88 -3.89
C PHE A 571 18.37 -7.84 -3.52
N TYR A 572 19.00 -7.23 -4.52
CA TYR A 572 20.03 -6.20 -4.41
C TYR A 572 19.84 -5.20 -5.55
N CYS A 573 19.92 -3.90 -5.25
CA CYS A 573 19.83 -2.84 -6.24
C CYS A 573 21.21 -2.26 -6.57
N ASN A 574 21.52 -2.17 -7.87
CA ASN A 574 22.69 -1.44 -8.37
C ASN A 574 22.26 -0.01 -8.74
N CYS A 575 22.54 0.94 -7.85
CA CYS A 575 22.21 2.35 -8.04
C CYS A 575 23.26 3.13 -8.86
N THR A 576 24.29 2.46 -9.40
CA THR A 576 25.36 3.12 -10.16
C THR A 576 24.77 3.85 -11.38
N ASN A 577 25.17 5.11 -11.58
CA ASN A 577 24.69 6.00 -12.64
C ASN A 577 23.20 6.42 -12.58
N THR A 578 22.48 6.15 -11.48
CA THR A 578 21.09 6.63 -11.29
C THR A 578 21.01 8.07 -10.78
N GLY A 579 22.01 8.52 -10.01
CA GLY A 579 21.90 9.74 -9.18
C GLY A 579 21.38 9.49 -7.76
N TYR A 580 21.11 8.23 -7.41
CA TYR A 580 20.51 7.81 -6.15
C TYR A 580 21.37 6.78 -5.39
N ARG A 581 21.03 6.55 -4.13
CA ARG A 581 21.70 5.64 -3.17
C ARG A 581 20.72 5.03 -2.17
N GLY A 582 21.23 4.20 -1.26
CA GLY A 582 20.42 3.39 -0.33
C GLY A 582 20.12 2.01 -0.91
N ALA A 583 19.61 1.09 -0.10
CA ALA A 583 19.43 -0.31 -0.49
C ALA A 583 18.40 -0.53 -1.62
N THR A 584 17.46 0.39 -1.81
CA THR A 584 16.46 0.41 -2.91
C THR A 584 16.69 1.52 -3.94
N CYS A 585 17.80 2.26 -3.86
CA CYS A 585 18.03 3.49 -4.64
C CYS A 585 17.01 4.61 -4.38
N HIS A 586 16.45 4.71 -3.16
CA HIS A 586 15.44 5.70 -2.78
C HIS A 586 16.01 7.12 -2.62
N ASN A 587 17.17 7.27 -1.98
CA ASN A 587 17.68 8.58 -1.57
C ASN A 587 18.50 9.24 -2.68
N SER A 588 18.24 10.51 -2.99
CA SER A 588 19.15 11.29 -3.84
C SER A 588 20.58 11.37 -3.27
N ILE A 589 21.56 11.51 -4.17
CA ILE A 589 22.92 11.94 -3.81
C ILE A 589 23.10 13.47 -3.92
N TYR A 590 22.08 14.18 -4.41
CA TYR A 590 22.10 15.62 -4.66
C TYR A 590 21.19 16.37 -3.67
N GLU A 591 21.39 17.68 -3.56
CA GLU A 591 20.54 18.53 -2.72
C GLU A 591 19.33 19.09 -3.49
N GLN A 592 18.27 19.41 -2.75
CA GLN A 592 17.00 19.85 -3.32
C GLN A 592 16.95 21.33 -3.75
N SER A 593 17.97 22.13 -3.41
CA SER A 593 18.05 23.54 -3.78
C SER A 593 19.48 24.10 -3.78
N CYS A 594 19.68 25.24 -4.44
CA CYS A 594 20.95 25.97 -4.35
C CYS A 594 21.20 26.52 -2.92
N GLU A 595 20.15 26.86 -2.18
CA GLU A 595 20.29 27.34 -0.79
C GLU A 595 20.77 26.20 0.13
N ALA A 596 20.29 24.96 -0.07
CA ALA A 596 20.80 23.78 0.63
C ALA A 596 22.30 23.52 0.36
N TYR A 597 22.77 23.66 -0.89
CA TYR A 597 24.19 23.58 -1.21
C TYR A 597 25.00 24.70 -0.53
N LYS A 598 24.50 25.95 -0.55
CA LYS A 598 25.14 27.09 0.11
C LYS A 598 25.28 26.85 1.63
N HIS A 599 24.25 26.29 2.28
CA HIS A 599 24.30 25.95 3.71
C HIS A 599 25.31 24.84 4.07
N ARG A 600 25.74 24.02 3.10
CA ARG A 600 26.88 23.09 3.27
C ARG A 600 28.26 23.73 3.08
N GLY A 601 28.32 25.01 2.72
CA GLY A 601 29.56 25.75 2.46
C GLY A 601 30.05 25.68 1.02
N ASN A 602 29.21 25.27 0.07
CA ASN A 602 29.57 25.21 -1.35
C ASN A 602 29.61 26.61 -2.00
N ALA A 603 30.49 26.80 -2.99
CA ALA A 603 30.65 28.05 -3.74
C ALA A 603 29.89 28.04 -5.08
N SER A 604 29.62 29.22 -5.67
CA SER A 604 28.89 29.34 -6.95
C SER A 604 29.45 28.44 -8.05
N GLY A 605 28.58 27.76 -8.80
CA GLY A 605 28.98 26.76 -9.79
C GLY A 605 27.81 26.01 -10.41
N PHE A 606 28.11 25.01 -11.24
CA PHE A 606 27.10 24.08 -11.77
C PHE A 606 26.88 22.93 -10.78
N TYR A 607 25.61 22.67 -10.46
CA TYR A 607 25.19 21.62 -9.53
C TYR A 607 24.01 20.85 -10.12
N TYR A 608 24.00 19.53 -9.90
CA TYR A 608 22.77 18.75 -10.03
C TYR A 608 21.87 19.06 -8.84
N ILE A 609 20.61 19.35 -9.13
CA ILE A 609 19.54 19.56 -8.15
C ILE A 609 18.45 18.54 -8.37
N ASP A 610 17.91 18.07 -7.26
CA ASP A 610 16.84 17.09 -7.19
C ASP A 610 15.69 17.68 -6.37
N SER A 611 14.80 18.41 -7.03
CA SER A 611 13.81 19.31 -6.40
C SER A 611 12.85 18.63 -5.43
N ASP A 612 12.64 17.33 -5.61
CA ASP A 612 11.75 16.43 -4.89
C ASP A 612 12.52 15.35 -4.10
N GLY A 613 13.81 15.12 -4.38
CA GLY A 613 14.71 14.35 -3.52
C GLY A 613 14.51 12.83 -3.59
N SER A 614 13.41 12.33 -3.04
CA SER A 614 13.01 10.92 -3.17
C SER A 614 11.65 10.80 -3.84
N GLY A 615 11.33 11.77 -4.70
CA GLY A 615 10.18 11.80 -5.60
C GLY A 615 10.53 11.25 -6.99
N PRO A 616 9.56 11.18 -7.90
CA PRO A 616 9.71 10.48 -9.18
C PRO A 616 10.50 11.24 -10.26
N LEU A 617 10.97 12.47 -10.02
CA LEU A 617 11.68 13.25 -11.04
C LEU A 617 13.19 12.93 -11.04
N GLU A 618 13.83 13.05 -12.19
CA GLU A 618 15.29 12.86 -12.29
C GLU A 618 16.05 14.13 -11.84
N PRO A 619 17.26 14.01 -11.24
CA PRO A 619 18.12 15.15 -10.97
C PRO A 619 18.56 15.87 -12.25
N PHE A 620 18.65 17.20 -12.22
CA PHE A 620 19.02 17.99 -13.40
C PHE A 620 20.09 19.05 -13.10
N LEU A 621 20.95 19.30 -14.09
CA LEU A 621 22.12 20.18 -13.97
C LEU A 621 21.75 21.64 -14.25
N LEU A 622 22.03 22.53 -13.30
CA LEU A 622 21.82 23.98 -13.42
C LEU A 622 22.95 24.79 -12.79
N TYR A 623 22.89 26.12 -12.90
CA TYR A 623 23.88 27.01 -12.28
C TYR A 623 23.32 27.65 -10.99
N CYS A 624 24.05 27.46 -9.89
CA CYS A 624 23.80 28.13 -8.61
C CYS A 624 24.76 29.31 -8.43
N ASN A 625 24.24 30.53 -8.28
CA ASN A 625 25.01 31.67 -7.80
C ASN A 625 24.77 31.86 -6.30
N MET A 626 25.79 31.60 -5.48
CA MET A 626 25.69 31.51 -4.02
C MET A 626 26.57 32.56 -3.31
N THR A 627 26.76 33.73 -3.93
CA THR A 627 27.63 34.81 -3.43
C THR A 627 27.08 35.52 -2.19
N GLU A 628 25.78 35.82 -2.17
CA GLU A 628 25.07 36.41 -1.01
C GLU A 628 23.76 35.64 -0.76
N THR A 629 22.76 35.81 -1.63
CA THR A 629 21.56 34.97 -1.72
C THR A 629 21.77 33.83 -2.71
N ALA A 630 21.33 32.59 -2.44
CA ALA A 630 21.44 31.54 -3.45
C ALA A 630 20.39 31.72 -4.55
N TRP A 631 20.87 31.99 -5.77
CA TRP A 631 20.06 32.04 -6.97
C TRP A 631 20.23 30.78 -7.81
N THR A 632 19.13 30.10 -8.06
CA THR A 632 18.95 29.04 -9.06
C THR A 632 18.71 29.68 -10.42
N ILE A 633 19.65 29.52 -11.36
CA ILE A 633 19.57 30.11 -12.70
C ILE A 633 19.24 29.02 -13.73
N ILE A 634 18.04 29.09 -14.33
CA ILE A 634 17.54 28.09 -15.27
C ILE A 634 17.45 28.68 -16.68
N GLN A 635 18.24 28.11 -17.60
CA GLN A 635 18.40 28.57 -18.97
C GLN A 635 17.35 27.96 -19.92
N HIS A 636 17.11 28.65 -21.04
CA HIS A 636 16.28 28.18 -22.15
C HIS A 636 16.94 28.47 -23.50
N ASN A 637 16.46 27.80 -24.56
CA ASN A 637 17.00 27.84 -25.92
C ASN A 637 16.82 29.16 -26.71
N GLY A 638 16.48 30.28 -26.07
CA GLY A 638 15.92 31.47 -26.75
C GLY A 638 16.28 32.82 -26.13
N SER A 639 17.51 32.96 -25.64
CA SER A 639 17.99 34.18 -24.95
C SER A 639 18.34 35.35 -25.90
N ASP A 640 18.39 35.10 -27.21
CA ASP A 640 18.77 36.06 -28.24
C ASP A 640 17.60 36.97 -28.67
N LEU A 641 17.94 38.20 -29.09
CA LEU A 641 16.97 39.18 -29.57
C LEU A 641 16.32 38.71 -30.89
N THR A 642 15.03 38.35 -30.83
CA THR A 642 14.30 37.84 -31.99
C THR A 642 13.42 38.93 -32.61
N ARG A 643 13.57 39.20 -33.91
CA ARG A 643 12.79 40.20 -34.66
C ARG A 643 11.61 39.57 -35.39
N VAL A 644 10.46 40.25 -35.36
CA VAL A 644 9.17 39.78 -35.90
C VAL A 644 8.57 40.85 -36.82
N ARG A 645 8.06 40.42 -37.99
CA ARG A 645 7.46 41.26 -39.04
C ARG A 645 6.36 40.47 -39.75
N ASN A 646 5.41 41.18 -40.38
CA ASN A 646 4.35 40.63 -41.25
C ASN A 646 3.39 39.62 -40.56
N THR A 647 3.02 39.86 -39.30
CA THR A 647 2.04 39.05 -38.54
C THR A 647 0.70 39.78 -38.46
N ASN A 648 -0.39 39.03 -38.28
CA ASN A 648 -1.73 39.57 -38.07
C ASN A 648 -2.52 38.62 -37.13
N PRO A 649 -3.74 38.97 -36.68
CA PRO A 649 -4.51 38.08 -35.79
C PRO A 649 -4.89 36.72 -36.39
N GLU A 650 -4.98 36.60 -37.72
CA GLU A 650 -5.26 35.33 -38.42
C GLU A 650 -4.00 34.45 -38.59
N ASN A 651 -2.83 35.07 -38.60
CA ASN A 651 -1.51 34.44 -38.71
C ASN A 651 -0.55 35.06 -37.67
N PRO A 652 -0.71 34.70 -36.39
CA PRO A 652 0.11 35.20 -35.29
C PRO A 652 1.53 34.60 -35.34
N TYR A 653 2.54 35.38 -34.95
CA TYR A 653 3.84 34.79 -34.62
C TYR A 653 3.77 34.14 -33.22
N ALA A 654 4.31 32.94 -33.09
CA ALA A 654 4.48 32.24 -31.83
C ALA A 654 5.94 31.84 -31.60
N GLY A 655 6.59 32.43 -30.60
CA GLY A 655 7.90 32.01 -30.09
C GLY A 655 7.72 31.01 -28.96
N PHE A 656 8.48 29.91 -28.96
CA PHE A 656 8.42 28.86 -27.95
C PHE A 656 9.77 28.70 -27.26
N PHE A 657 9.76 28.57 -25.93
CA PHE A 657 10.96 28.43 -25.12
C PHE A 657 11.04 27.04 -24.50
N LYS A 658 12.11 26.32 -24.82
CA LYS A 658 12.45 25.04 -24.20
C LYS A 658 13.56 25.27 -23.18
N TYR A 659 13.27 24.96 -21.92
CA TYR A 659 14.20 25.02 -20.81
C TYR A 659 15.10 23.78 -20.78
N VAL A 660 16.20 23.86 -20.01
CA VAL A 660 17.08 22.72 -19.74
C VAL A 660 16.40 21.64 -18.89
N ALA A 661 15.48 22.05 -18.01
CA ALA A 661 14.67 21.18 -17.16
C ALA A 661 13.31 20.83 -17.80
N SER A 662 12.71 19.73 -17.36
CA SER A 662 11.33 19.34 -17.69
C SER A 662 10.31 20.27 -17.03
N MET A 663 9.05 20.21 -17.46
CA MET A 663 8.01 21.09 -16.91
C MET A 663 7.71 20.77 -15.43
N GLU A 664 7.79 19.49 -15.08
CA GLU A 664 7.60 18.94 -13.75
C GLU A 664 8.75 19.38 -12.82
N GLN A 665 10.01 19.25 -13.27
CA GLN A 665 11.20 19.73 -12.57
C GLN A 665 11.16 21.24 -12.33
N LEU A 666 10.75 22.02 -13.33
CA LEU A 666 10.53 23.47 -13.21
C LEU A 666 9.46 23.76 -12.16
N GLN A 667 8.32 23.06 -12.19
CA GLN A 667 7.22 23.30 -11.26
C GLN A 667 7.61 22.98 -9.81
N ALA A 668 8.29 21.86 -9.56
CA ALA A 668 8.82 21.51 -8.25
C ALA A 668 9.81 22.56 -7.73
N THR A 669 10.80 22.94 -8.56
CA THR A 669 11.82 23.95 -8.22
C THR A 669 11.21 25.32 -7.93
N ILE A 670 10.27 25.78 -8.77
CA ILE A 670 9.55 27.04 -8.58
C ILE A 670 8.75 26.98 -7.28
N ASN A 671 7.97 25.91 -7.06
CA ASN A 671 7.11 25.78 -5.88
C ASN A 671 7.91 25.82 -4.58
N ARG A 672 9.09 25.18 -4.54
CA ARG A 672 10.03 25.20 -3.41
C ARG A 672 10.68 26.56 -3.16
N ALA A 673 11.00 27.30 -4.21
CA ALA A 673 11.66 28.61 -4.09
C ALA A 673 10.79 29.63 -3.33
N GLU A 674 11.43 30.55 -2.60
CA GLU A 674 10.72 31.64 -1.91
C GLU A 674 10.11 32.59 -2.95
N HIS A 675 10.94 33.03 -3.89
CA HIS A 675 10.66 34.00 -4.94
C HIS A 675 11.26 33.54 -6.29
N CYS A 676 10.57 33.83 -7.39
CA CYS A 676 11.06 33.61 -8.75
C CYS A 676 10.75 34.80 -9.64
N GLU A 677 11.67 35.14 -10.54
CA GLU A 677 11.54 36.24 -11.49
C GLU A 677 12.17 35.92 -12.85
N GLN A 678 11.70 36.61 -13.89
CA GLN A 678 12.21 36.48 -15.25
C GLN A 678 12.13 37.82 -15.99
N GLU A 679 13.23 38.27 -16.59
CA GLU A 679 13.25 39.50 -17.39
C GLU A 679 12.60 39.25 -18.76
N LEU A 680 11.61 40.08 -19.12
CA LEU A 680 11.02 40.11 -20.45
C LEU A 680 11.14 41.52 -21.03
N THR A 681 11.77 41.62 -22.19
CA THR A 681 11.84 42.85 -22.97
C THR A 681 11.04 42.71 -24.26
N TYR A 682 10.10 43.63 -24.48
CA TYR A 682 9.43 43.82 -25.76
C TYR A 682 9.87 45.14 -26.39
N TYR A 683 10.47 45.08 -27.58
CA TYR A 683 10.81 46.21 -28.44
C TYR A 683 9.76 46.36 -29.53
N CYS A 684 9.38 47.60 -29.81
CA CYS A 684 8.29 47.88 -30.72
C CYS A 684 8.57 49.12 -31.57
N LYS A 685 8.04 49.08 -32.79
CA LYS A 685 7.96 50.19 -33.72
C LYS A 685 6.64 50.04 -34.45
N LYS A 686 5.67 50.90 -34.15
CA LYS A 686 4.25 50.74 -34.54
C LYS A 686 3.67 49.35 -34.28
N SER A 687 4.01 48.73 -33.15
CA SER A 687 3.53 47.40 -32.77
C SER A 687 3.03 47.48 -31.33
N ARG A 688 1.72 47.36 -31.15
CA ARG A 688 1.03 47.64 -29.88
C ARG A 688 0.85 46.35 -29.08
N LEU A 689 0.72 46.50 -27.78
CA LEU A 689 0.43 45.42 -26.84
C LEU A 689 -1.08 45.24 -26.68
N VAL A 690 -1.83 46.35 -26.61
CA VAL A 690 -3.29 46.37 -26.42
C VAL A 690 -3.97 47.36 -27.39
N ASN A 691 -5.16 47.02 -27.87
CA ASN A 691 -5.96 47.92 -28.68
C ASN A 691 -6.78 48.91 -27.82
N LYS A 692 -6.48 50.20 -27.94
CA LYS A 692 -7.10 51.29 -27.14
C LYS A 692 -8.62 51.46 -27.33
N GLN A 693 -9.22 50.89 -28.37
CA GLN A 693 -10.65 51.07 -28.68
C GLN A 693 -11.57 50.07 -27.97
N ASP A 694 -11.10 48.84 -27.75
CA ASP A 694 -11.91 47.72 -27.25
C ASP A 694 -11.21 46.91 -26.14
N GLY A 695 -9.96 47.25 -25.79
CA GLY A 695 -9.16 46.54 -24.79
C GLY A 695 -8.59 45.20 -25.26
N THR A 696 -8.70 44.85 -26.55
CA THR A 696 -8.23 43.56 -27.04
C THR A 696 -6.69 43.43 -26.99
N PRO A 697 -6.14 42.33 -26.45
CA PRO A 697 -4.70 42.11 -26.43
C PRO A 697 -4.19 41.75 -27.83
N LEU A 698 -3.15 42.44 -28.28
CA LEU A 698 -2.49 42.27 -29.58
C LEU A 698 -1.16 41.51 -29.48
N SER A 699 -0.50 41.58 -28.32
CA SER A 699 0.63 40.74 -27.98
C SER A 699 0.50 40.27 -26.53
N TRP A 700 0.79 39.00 -26.28
CA TRP A 700 0.70 38.39 -24.95
C TRP A 700 1.74 37.28 -24.78
N TRP A 701 1.88 36.77 -23.56
CA TRP A 701 2.71 35.60 -23.27
C TRP A 701 1.90 34.53 -22.55
N ILE A 702 2.45 33.33 -22.51
CA ILE A 702 1.84 32.15 -21.89
C ILE A 702 2.90 31.50 -21.00
N GLY A 703 2.47 31.11 -19.80
CA GLY A 703 3.31 30.65 -18.71
C GLY A 703 3.17 29.17 -18.38
N ARG A 704 3.37 28.80 -17.11
CA ARG A 704 3.21 27.40 -16.64
C ARG A 704 1.77 26.90 -16.62
N THR A 705 0.80 27.78 -16.38
CA THR A 705 -0.63 27.43 -16.30
C THR A 705 -1.29 27.28 -17.68
N ASN A 706 -0.55 27.52 -18.77
CA ASN A 706 -1.06 27.62 -20.14
C ASN A 706 -2.13 28.73 -20.34
N GLU A 707 -2.25 29.65 -19.38
CA GLU A 707 -3.14 30.82 -19.46
C GLU A 707 -2.48 31.98 -20.21
N THR A 708 -3.31 32.81 -20.84
CA THR A 708 -2.87 34.00 -21.57
C THR A 708 -2.65 35.17 -20.60
N GLN A 709 -1.40 35.62 -20.51
CA GLN A 709 -0.98 36.73 -19.65
C GLN A 709 -0.73 37.97 -20.51
N THR A 710 -1.50 39.03 -20.24
CA THR A 710 -1.52 40.29 -21.01
C THR A 710 -0.77 41.43 -20.34
N TYR A 711 -0.33 41.25 -19.10
CA TYR A 711 0.55 42.20 -18.40
C TYR A 711 2.00 42.03 -18.87
N TRP A 712 2.70 43.15 -18.99
CA TRP A 712 4.10 43.22 -19.43
C TRP A 712 4.94 43.93 -18.36
N GLY A 713 6.25 43.67 -18.39
CA GLY A 713 7.30 44.21 -17.50
C GLY A 713 6.85 44.94 -16.22
N GLY A 714 7.07 44.34 -15.05
CA GLY A 714 6.85 44.99 -13.74
C GLY A 714 5.38 45.21 -13.33
N SER A 715 4.42 45.00 -14.23
CA SER A 715 2.99 45.18 -13.95
C SER A 715 2.37 44.00 -13.21
N SER A 716 1.27 44.26 -12.48
CA SER A 716 0.41 43.19 -11.95
C SER A 716 -0.62 42.73 -12.99
N PRO A 717 -1.17 41.50 -12.86
CA PRO A 717 -2.16 40.97 -13.78
C PRO A 717 -3.38 41.88 -13.97
N ASP A 718 -3.90 42.45 -12.88
CA ASP A 718 -5.16 43.22 -12.88
C ASP A 718 -5.03 44.64 -13.44
N LEU A 719 -3.82 45.22 -13.46
CA LEU A 719 -3.64 46.65 -13.74
C LEU A 719 -3.47 46.97 -15.23
N GLN A 720 -3.13 45.98 -16.07
CA GLN A 720 -2.93 46.13 -17.53
C GLN A 720 -2.01 47.32 -17.93
N LYS A 721 -0.98 47.60 -17.12
CA LYS A 721 0.07 48.58 -17.42
C LYS A 721 1.40 47.90 -17.80
N CYS A 722 2.41 48.70 -18.08
CA CYS A 722 3.83 48.32 -18.08
C CYS A 722 4.58 49.11 -17.00
N THR A 723 5.87 48.80 -16.73
CA THR A 723 6.73 49.49 -15.75
C THR A 723 6.56 51.01 -15.79
N CYS A 724 6.63 51.61 -16.99
CA CYS A 724 6.57 53.06 -17.14
C CYS A 724 5.19 53.67 -16.77
N GLY A 725 4.12 52.88 -16.89
CA GLY A 725 2.74 53.28 -16.57
C GLY A 725 2.40 53.15 -15.09
N LEU A 726 3.21 52.39 -14.34
CA LEU A 726 3.23 52.39 -12.88
C LEU A 726 4.10 53.52 -12.33
N GLU A 727 5.29 53.74 -12.91
CA GLU A 727 6.21 54.81 -12.51
C GLU A 727 5.77 56.21 -12.96
N GLY A 728 4.82 56.31 -13.89
CA GLY A 728 4.32 57.58 -14.43
C GLY A 728 5.29 58.29 -15.39
N ASN A 729 6.23 57.54 -15.98
CA ASN A 729 7.33 58.06 -16.79
C ASN A 729 7.33 57.55 -18.26
N CYS A 730 6.22 56.95 -18.74
CA CYS A 730 6.08 56.56 -20.15
C CYS A 730 6.31 57.75 -21.09
N ILE A 731 6.83 57.46 -22.27
CA ILE A 731 7.18 58.43 -23.32
C ILE A 731 5.98 59.30 -23.73
N ASP A 732 4.78 58.72 -23.72
CA ASP A 732 3.52 59.43 -23.87
C ASP A 732 2.59 59.12 -22.68
N SER A 733 2.34 60.14 -21.85
CA SER A 733 1.46 60.07 -20.68
C SER A 733 0.00 59.66 -20.95
N GLN A 734 -0.43 59.60 -22.22
CA GLN A 734 -1.77 59.13 -22.61
C GLN A 734 -1.88 57.60 -22.75
N TYR A 735 -0.80 56.86 -22.48
CA TYR A 735 -0.70 55.40 -22.62
C TYR A 735 -0.02 54.80 -21.38
N TYR A 736 -0.35 53.55 -21.05
CA TYR A 736 0.20 52.84 -19.88
C TYR A 736 1.41 51.95 -20.21
N CYS A 737 1.78 51.87 -21.49
CA CYS A 737 2.93 51.18 -22.06
C CYS A 737 3.49 52.02 -23.21
N ASN A 738 4.81 52.02 -23.41
CA ASN A 738 5.44 52.78 -24.49
C ASN A 738 5.00 52.28 -25.88
N CYS A 739 4.81 50.98 -26.03
CA CYS A 739 4.46 50.36 -27.30
C CYS A 739 3.03 50.66 -27.80
N ASP A 740 2.12 51.00 -26.89
CA ASP A 740 0.73 51.34 -27.27
C ASP A 740 0.60 52.75 -27.88
N ALA A 741 1.63 53.61 -27.73
CA ALA A 741 1.69 54.93 -28.36
C ALA A 741 1.87 54.89 -29.89
N ASP A 742 2.05 53.70 -30.48
CA ASP A 742 2.16 53.46 -31.94
C ASP A 742 3.26 54.27 -32.65
N TRP A 743 4.38 54.52 -31.96
CA TRP A 743 5.48 55.35 -32.46
C TRP A 743 6.24 54.71 -33.63
N ASN A 744 6.64 55.53 -34.62
CA ASN A 744 7.43 55.10 -35.79
C ASN A 744 8.95 55.00 -35.52
N LYS A 745 9.36 55.09 -34.25
CA LYS A 745 10.73 54.86 -33.77
C LYS A 745 10.71 53.65 -32.85
N TRP A 746 11.86 53.00 -32.69
CA TRP A 746 12.00 51.93 -31.70
C TRP A 746 11.83 52.48 -30.29
N THR A 747 10.93 51.85 -29.55
CA THR A 747 10.71 52.02 -28.10
C THR A 747 10.63 50.63 -27.47
N ASN A 748 10.59 50.53 -26.16
CA ASN A 748 10.47 49.25 -25.45
C ASN A 748 9.65 49.37 -24.17
N ASP A 749 9.08 48.22 -23.80
CA ASP A 749 8.55 47.96 -22.47
C ASP A 749 9.36 46.77 -21.90
N THR A 750 10.30 47.10 -21.01
CA THR A 750 11.18 46.14 -20.32
C THR A 750 10.76 46.06 -18.85
N GLY A 751 10.75 44.85 -18.29
CA GLY A 751 10.69 44.68 -16.84
C GLY A 751 10.76 43.22 -16.40
N LEU A 752 10.77 43.05 -15.09
CA LEU A 752 10.73 41.73 -14.45
C LEU A 752 9.28 41.25 -14.35
N LEU A 753 9.07 39.99 -14.71
CA LEU A 753 7.89 39.22 -14.34
C LEU A 753 8.22 38.51 -13.03
N SER A 754 7.46 38.76 -11.96
CA SER A 754 7.72 38.24 -10.60
C SER A 754 6.57 37.39 -10.02
N TYR A 755 5.48 37.23 -10.77
CA TYR A 755 4.35 36.38 -10.38
C TYR A 755 4.71 34.91 -10.57
N LYS A 756 5.30 34.33 -9.52
CA LYS A 756 5.71 32.93 -9.39
C LYS A 756 4.69 31.94 -9.98
N GLU A 757 3.40 32.17 -9.76
CA GLU A 757 2.32 31.28 -10.22
C GLU A 757 2.20 31.19 -11.74
N HIS A 758 2.60 32.24 -12.46
CA HIS A 758 2.55 32.29 -13.93
C HIS A 758 3.88 31.88 -14.58
N LEU A 759 5.01 31.99 -13.88
CA LEU A 759 6.34 31.67 -14.41
C LEU A 759 6.58 30.15 -14.55
N PRO A 760 7.45 29.70 -15.48
CA PRO A 760 8.24 30.48 -16.42
C PRO A 760 7.45 30.83 -17.69
N VAL A 761 7.95 31.80 -18.46
CA VAL A 761 7.41 32.08 -19.81
C VAL A 761 7.75 30.90 -20.74
N THR A 762 6.73 30.22 -21.26
CA THR A 762 6.88 29.06 -22.17
C THR A 762 6.64 29.46 -23.64
N LYS A 763 5.83 30.51 -23.87
CA LYS A 763 5.48 30.99 -25.21
C LYS A 763 5.18 32.49 -25.23
N ILE A 764 5.53 33.17 -26.33
CA ILE A 764 5.16 34.56 -26.63
C ILE A 764 4.37 34.60 -27.94
N VAL A 765 3.32 35.42 -28.00
CA VAL A 765 2.47 35.61 -29.19
C VAL A 765 2.43 37.08 -29.59
N ILE A 766 2.61 37.35 -30.88
CA ILE A 766 2.65 38.71 -31.45
C ILE A 766 1.78 38.76 -32.71
N THR A 767 0.81 39.69 -32.73
CA THR A 767 -0.12 39.85 -33.88
C THR A 767 -0.03 41.20 -34.60
N ASP A 768 0.45 42.26 -33.95
CA ASP A 768 0.40 43.61 -34.54
C ASP A 768 1.71 43.99 -35.26
N THR A 769 2.17 43.19 -36.23
CA THR A 769 3.33 43.55 -37.10
C THR A 769 3.03 43.55 -38.61
N GLY A 770 1.77 43.51 -39.00
CA GLY A 770 1.33 43.51 -40.40
C GLY A 770 1.03 44.89 -40.98
N ARG A 771 1.04 45.94 -40.13
CA ARG A 771 0.79 47.32 -40.54
C ARG A 771 2.03 47.95 -41.22
N PRO A 772 1.88 48.93 -42.14
CA PRO A 772 3.02 49.55 -42.81
C PRO A 772 4.05 50.17 -41.85
N HIS A 773 5.30 49.71 -41.97
CA HIS A 773 6.45 50.04 -41.09
C HIS A 773 6.35 49.52 -39.64
N SER A 774 5.43 48.58 -39.38
CA SER A 774 5.31 47.91 -38.09
C SER A 774 6.33 46.78 -37.95
N GLU A 775 7.04 46.78 -36.82
CA GLU A 775 8.06 45.79 -36.47
C GLU A 775 8.07 45.58 -34.96
N ALA A 776 8.28 44.35 -34.51
CA ALA A 776 8.53 44.02 -33.11
C ALA A 776 9.86 43.28 -32.96
N ALA A 777 10.42 43.28 -31.76
CA ALA A 777 11.45 42.34 -31.36
C ALA A 777 11.27 41.99 -29.88
N TYR A 778 11.67 40.80 -29.45
CA TYR A 778 11.60 40.42 -28.05
C TYR A 778 12.90 39.74 -27.60
N LYS A 779 13.14 39.79 -26.29
CA LYS A 779 14.20 39.07 -25.60
C LYS A 779 13.68 38.58 -24.25
N LEU A 780 13.88 37.30 -23.96
CA LEU A 780 13.57 36.68 -22.68
C LEU A 780 14.89 36.32 -21.95
N GLY A 781 14.97 36.63 -20.66
CA GLY A 781 16.07 36.22 -19.79
C GLY A 781 15.84 34.84 -19.15
N PRO A 782 16.87 34.25 -18.51
CA PRO A 782 16.71 33.01 -17.77
C PRO A 782 15.68 33.17 -16.63
N LEU A 783 15.09 32.05 -16.21
CA LEU A 783 14.31 32.01 -14.98
C LEU A 783 15.28 32.06 -13.79
N LEU A 784 15.06 33.01 -12.87
CA LEU A 784 15.85 33.21 -11.67
C LEU A 784 14.97 32.93 -10.45
N CYS A 785 15.29 31.89 -9.68
CA CYS A 785 14.60 31.58 -8.43
C CYS A 785 15.58 31.67 -7.25
N ARG A 786 15.11 32.09 -6.07
CA ARG A 786 15.94 32.18 -4.86
C ARG A 786 15.20 31.77 -3.59
N GLY A 787 15.99 31.44 -2.56
CA GLY A 787 15.51 30.95 -1.28
C GLY A 787 14.96 29.52 -1.37
N ASP A 788 14.69 28.95 -0.21
CA ASP A 788 14.13 27.60 -0.07
C ASP A 788 13.13 27.63 1.10
N ARG A 789 11.83 27.50 0.80
CA ARG A 789 10.76 27.56 1.82
C ARG A 789 10.88 26.43 2.85
N SER A 790 11.53 25.33 2.49
CA SER A 790 11.69 24.14 3.34
C SER A 790 12.77 24.28 4.41
N PHE A 791 13.67 25.27 4.31
CA PHE A 791 14.88 25.33 5.15
C PHE A 791 14.71 26.15 6.44
N TRP A 792 13.70 27.03 6.49
CA TRP A 792 13.53 28.03 7.55
C TRP A 792 12.10 28.08 8.14
N ASN A 793 11.35 26.98 8.07
CA ASN A 793 10.03 26.89 8.71
C ASN A 793 10.11 26.24 10.11
N SER A 794 10.58 27.00 11.10
CA SER A 794 10.71 26.51 12.49
C SER A 794 9.44 26.77 13.31
N ALA A 795 8.85 25.70 13.86
CA ALA A 795 7.86 25.78 14.94
C ALA A 795 8.55 25.67 16.32
N SER A 796 7.87 26.14 17.39
CA SER A 796 8.30 25.94 18.79
C SER A 796 7.19 25.23 19.56
N PHE A 797 7.59 24.26 20.38
CA PHE A 797 6.68 23.42 21.17
C PHE A 797 6.97 23.64 22.65
N ASP A 798 6.25 24.59 23.25
CA ASP A 798 6.54 25.10 24.59
C ASP A 798 6.04 24.20 25.74
N THR A 799 5.56 22.99 25.40
CA THR A 799 4.79 22.09 26.29
C THR A 799 4.90 20.65 25.78
N GLU A 800 4.85 19.63 26.63
CA GLU A 800 4.91 18.20 26.24
C GLU A 800 3.56 17.57 25.79
N ALA A 801 2.47 18.35 25.67
CA ALA A 801 1.10 17.83 25.47
C ALA A 801 0.19 18.69 24.58
N SER A 802 0.78 19.53 23.77
CA SER A 802 0.10 20.34 22.76
C SER A 802 -0.23 19.44 21.53
N TYR A 803 -1.03 19.80 20.51
CA TYR A 803 -0.84 19.17 19.16
C TYR A 803 -1.08 19.91 17.80
N LEU A 804 -0.19 19.67 16.80
CA LEU A 804 -0.31 19.90 15.33
C LEU A 804 -0.83 18.62 14.64
N HIS A 805 -1.50 18.79 13.48
CA HIS A 805 -2.01 17.69 12.67
C HIS A 805 -1.64 17.85 11.19
N PHE A 806 -1.30 16.74 10.56
CA PHE A 806 -1.23 16.60 9.10
C PHE A 806 -2.08 15.40 8.64
N PRO A 807 -2.39 15.29 7.33
CA PRO A 807 -2.96 14.08 6.74
C PRO A 807 -2.15 12.82 7.07
N THR A 808 -2.74 11.66 6.79
CA THR A 808 -2.09 10.35 6.96
C THR A 808 -0.78 10.32 6.16
N PHE A 809 0.29 9.79 6.76
CA PHE A 809 1.57 9.68 6.09
C PHE A 809 1.54 8.52 5.06
N HIS A 810 1.75 8.86 3.79
CA HIS A 810 1.81 7.90 2.68
C HIS A 810 3.26 7.51 2.40
N GLY A 811 3.61 6.26 2.76
CA GLY A 811 4.97 5.72 2.75
C GLY A 811 4.98 4.19 2.78
N GLU A 812 4.09 3.58 2.00
CA GLU A 812 3.70 2.17 2.10
C GLU A 812 4.88 1.22 1.87
N LEU A 813 5.74 1.48 0.87
CA LEU A 813 6.91 0.67 0.51
C LEU A 813 8.25 1.31 0.93
N SER A 814 8.37 2.62 0.73
CA SER A 814 9.53 3.43 1.08
C SER A 814 9.05 4.74 1.73
N ALA A 815 9.69 5.12 2.82
CA ALA A 815 9.34 6.24 3.68
C ALA A 815 10.60 6.94 4.17
N ASP A 816 10.72 8.24 3.90
CA ASP A 816 11.80 9.10 4.39
C ASP A 816 11.24 10.24 5.26
N VAL A 817 11.90 10.50 6.38
CA VAL A 817 11.54 11.58 7.31
C VAL A 817 12.81 12.30 7.72
N SER A 818 12.85 13.62 7.55
CA SER A 818 13.97 14.44 8.04
C SER A 818 13.47 15.73 8.67
N PHE A 819 14.06 16.10 9.80
CA PHE A 819 13.74 17.31 10.53
C PHE A 819 14.92 17.77 11.39
N PHE A 820 14.88 19.04 11.80
CA PHE A 820 15.76 19.59 12.83
C PHE A 820 14.97 19.75 14.13
N PHE A 821 15.57 19.41 15.26
CA PHE A 821 15.00 19.68 16.59
C PHE A 821 16.01 20.40 17.48
N LYS A 822 15.47 21.08 18.49
CA LYS A 822 16.23 21.76 19.54
C LYS A 822 15.42 21.70 20.81
N THR A 823 15.97 21.14 21.89
CA THR A 823 15.23 20.94 23.14
C THR A 823 16.12 21.02 24.37
N THR A 824 15.48 21.13 25.53
CA THR A 824 16.07 20.91 26.86
C THR A 824 15.39 19.77 27.62
N ALA A 825 14.26 19.24 27.12
CA ALA A 825 13.55 18.11 27.70
C ALA A 825 14.40 16.84 27.63
N SER A 826 14.27 15.97 28.63
CA SER A 826 15.03 14.70 28.69
C SER A 826 14.47 13.60 27.77
N SER A 827 13.24 13.76 27.30
CA SER A 827 12.51 12.80 26.48
C SER A 827 11.32 13.48 25.79
N GLY A 828 10.79 12.88 24.72
CA GLY A 828 9.59 13.36 24.02
C GLY A 828 9.38 12.65 22.68
N VAL A 829 8.15 12.61 22.18
CA VAL A 829 7.84 12.07 20.84
C VAL A 829 7.90 13.22 19.84
N PHE A 830 8.63 13.04 18.73
CA PHE A 830 8.73 14.05 17.66
C PHE A 830 7.66 13.86 16.59
N LEU A 831 7.32 12.60 16.31
CA LEU A 831 6.40 12.21 15.24
C LEU A 831 5.74 10.88 15.61
N GLU A 832 4.44 10.78 15.40
CA GLU A 832 3.68 9.53 15.48
C GLU A 832 2.57 9.50 14.40
N ASN A 833 2.41 8.34 13.77
CA ASN A 833 1.23 8.01 12.98
C ASN A 833 0.88 6.52 13.15
N LEU A 834 -0.40 6.22 13.34
CA LEU A 834 -0.93 4.89 13.67
C LEU A 834 -1.80 4.32 12.54
N GLY A 835 -1.80 2.99 12.45
CA GLY A 835 -2.68 2.14 11.63
C GLY A 835 -3.59 1.26 12.50
N ILE A 836 -4.06 0.12 11.96
CA ILE A 836 -4.85 -0.87 12.72
C ILE A 836 -3.95 -1.73 13.61
N THR A 837 -2.88 -2.24 13.03
CA THR A 837 -1.77 -2.97 13.67
C THR A 837 -0.46 -2.18 13.56
N ASP A 838 -0.34 -1.43 12.47
CA ASP A 838 0.86 -0.77 12.02
C ASP A 838 1.06 0.55 12.76
N PHE A 839 2.30 1.03 12.84
CA PHE A 839 2.60 2.39 13.29
C PHE A 839 3.98 2.84 12.82
N ILE A 840 4.22 4.14 12.91
CA ILE A 840 5.53 4.76 12.78
C ILE A 840 5.70 5.84 13.85
N ARG A 841 6.82 5.82 14.58
CA ARG A 841 7.12 6.76 15.67
C ARG A 841 8.61 7.09 15.75
N ILE A 842 8.93 8.37 15.93
CA ILE A 842 10.28 8.87 16.21
C ILE A 842 10.27 9.62 17.55
N GLU A 843 11.16 9.27 18.47
CA GLU A 843 11.18 9.82 19.84
C GLU A 843 12.61 10.11 20.35
N LEU A 844 12.75 11.13 21.19
CA LEU A 844 13.86 11.25 22.13
C LEU A 844 13.53 10.36 23.34
N ARG A 845 14.15 9.17 23.41
CA ARG A 845 13.91 8.20 24.50
C ARG A 845 14.66 8.58 25.78
N SER A 846 15.79 9.26 25.65
CA SER A 846 16.57 9.80 26.77
C SER A 846 17.48 10.94 26.28
N PRO A 847 18.15 11.72 27.17
CA PRO A 847 19.01 12.85 26.77
C PRO A 847 20.09 12.53 25.74
N THR A 848 20.49 11.27 25.56
CA THR A 848 21.54 10.84 24.64
C THR A 848 21.05 9.83 23.59
N VAL A 849 19.74 9.52 23.52
CA VAL A 849 19.21 8.45 22.65
C VAL A 849 17.96 8.92 21.91
N VAL A 850 18.05 8.93 20.58
CA VAL A 850 16.89 9.09 19.68
C VAL A 850 16.55 7.71 19.12
N THR A 851 15.26 7.36 19.13
CA THR A 851 14.73 6.06 18.71
C THR A 851 13.76 6.24 17.56
N PHE A 852 13.89 5.38 16.55
CA PHE A 852 12.90 5.15 15.51
C PHE A 852 12.23 3.80 15.76
N SER A 853 10.91 3.75 15.70
CA SER A 853 10.11 2.53 15.93
C SER A 853 8.94 2.43 14.97
N PHE A 854 8.61 1.21 14.55
CA PHE A 854 7.48 0.94 13.65
C PHE A 854 6.98 -0.50 13.76
N ASP A 855 5.76 -0.74 13.27
CA ASP A 855 5.23 -2.08 12.97
C ASP A 855 4.53 -2.02 11.60
N VAL A 856 4.60 -3.14 10.87
CA VAL A 856 4.02 -3.37 9.54
C VAL A 856 3.30 -4.73 9.47
N GLY A 857 2.86 -5.26 10.62
CA GLY A 857 2.29 -6.60 10.77
C GLY A 857 3.31 -7.71 11.07
N ASN A 858 4.59 -7.37 11.28
CA ASN A 858 5.63 -8.32 11.70
C ASN A 858 5.88 -8.33 13.22
N GLY A 859 5.26 -7.40 13.96
CA GLY A 859 5.60 -7.08 15.34
C GLY A 859 6.51 -5.83 15.42
N PRO A 860 6.54 -5.15 16.59
CA PRO A 860 7.22 -3.88 16.74
C PRO A 860 8.74 -4.01 16.59
N PHE A 861 9.31 -3.06 15.87
CA PHE A 861 10.71 -2.98 15.50
C PHE A 861 11.28 -1.63 15.99
N GLU A 862 12.48 -1.63 16.57
CA GLU A 862 13.10 -0.42 17.15
C GLU A 862 14.59 -0.31 16.75
N ILE A 863 15.00 0.86 16.27
CA ILE A 863 16.39 1.23 15.99
C ILE A 863 16.71 2.52 16.76
N SER A 864 17.88 2.64 17.38
CA SER A 864 18.23 3.82 18.19
C SER A 864 19.66 4.28 17.97
N VAL A 865 19.87 5.59 17.83
CA VAL A 865 21.20 6.22 17.79
C VAL A 865 21.55 6.75 19.18
N GLN A 866 22.69 6.32 19.71
CA GLN A 866 23.22 6.83 20.98
C GLN A 866 24.38 7.80 20.73
N SER A 867 24.30 8.99 21.33
CA SER A 867 25.33 10.03 21.25
C SER A 867 26.24 10.02 22.48
N PRO A 868 27.55 10.32 22.35
CA PRO A 868 28.44 10.57 23.48
C PRO A 868 28.14 11.89 24.22
N THR A 869 27.34 12.76 23.62
CA THR A 869 26.91 14.06 24.17
C THR A 869 25.38 14.11 24.25
N HIS A 870 24.85 15.01 25.08
CA HIS A 870 23.42 15.19 25.20
C HIS A 870 22.83 15.90 23.97
N PHE A 871 21.69 15.41 23.49
CA PHE A 871 20.84 16.04 22.46
C PHE A 871 19.88 17.09 23.02
N ASN A 872 19.79 17.20 24.36
CA ASN A 872 18.97 18.20 25.05
C ASN A 872 19.82 19.41 25.55
N ASP A 873 20.85 19.76 24.80
CA ASP A 873 21.83 20.81 25.12
C ASP A 873 21.42 22.22 24.63
N ASN A 874 20.17 22.37 24.17
CA ASN A 874 19.62 23.57 23.56
C ASN A 874 20.32 24.01 22.25
N GLN A 875 21.00 23.11 21.53
CA GLN A 875 21.45 23.30 20.15
C GLN A 875 20.49 22.67 19.13
N TRP A 876 20.75 22.89 17.84
CA TRP A 876 20.01 22.27 16.75
C TRP A 876 20.66 20.95 16.35
N HIS A 877 19.87 19.88 16.35
CA HIS A 877 20.23 18.55 15.89
C HIS A 877 19.39 18.15 14.69
N HIS A 878 19.97 17.40 13.75
CA HIS A 878 19.32 16.93 12.52
C HIS A 878 19.02 15.43 12.64
N VAL A 879 17.74 15.06 12.60
CA VAL A 879 17.31 13.65 12.52
C VAL A 879 16.96 13.31 11.08
N ARG A 880 17.44 12.16 10.60
CA ARG A 880 17.04 11.54 9.34
C ARG A 880 16.68 10.09 9.60
N VAL A 881 15.55 9.67 9.07
CA VAL A 881 15.04 8.30 9.16
C VAL A 881 14.62 7.87 7.77
N GLU A 882 14.96 6.63 7.43
CA GLU A 882 14.50 5.95 6.21
C GLU A 882 13.95 4.58 6.60
N ARG A 883 12.85 4.17 5.99
CA ARG A 883 12.33 2.80 6.02
C ARG A 883 11.97 2.39 4.60
N ASN A 884 12.52 1.29 4.13
CA ASN A 884 12.27 0.77 2.78
C ASN A 884 12.10 -0.76 2.80
N MET A 885 11.90 -1.36 1.62
CA MET A 885 11.73 -2.81 1.40
C MET A 885 12.92 -3.69 1.85
N LYS A 886 14.09 -3.11 2.15
CA LYS A 886 15.33 -3.80 2.51
C LYS A 886 15.71 -3.64 3.96
N GLU A 887 15.54 -2.44 4.48
CA GLU A 887 16.09 -2.01 5.76
C GLU A 887 15.37 -0.76 6.25
N ALA A 888 15.52 -0.51 7.54
CA ALA A 888 15.26 0.79 8.14
C ALA A 888 16.57 1.34 8.68
N SER A 889 16.73 2.66 8.63
CA SER A 889 17.90 3.35 9.16
C SER A 889 17.54 4.66 9.86
N ILE A 890 18.37 5.05 10.82
CA ILE A 890 18.30 6.33 11.52
C ILE A 890 19.70 6.94 11.62
N GLN A 891 19.80 8.23 11.32
CA GLN A 891 20.98 9.06 11.53
C GLN A 891 20.60 10.29 12.35
N VAL A 892 21.46 10.65 13.31
CA VAL A 892 21.39 11.95 14.00
C VAL A 892 22.70 12.69 13.80
N ASP A 893 22.62 13.94 13.36
CA ASP A 893 23.76 14.80 12.99
C ASP A 893 24.75 14.12 12.02
N GLN A 894 26.02 14.05 12.39
CA GLN A 894 27.08 13.36 11.66
C GLN A 894 27.50 12.05 12.35
N LEU A 895 26.67 11.52 13.26
CA LEU A 895 26.91 10.21 13.87
C LEU A 895 26.77 9.10 12.80
N THR A 896 27.38 7.96 13.09
CA THR A 896 27.22 6.75 12.27
C THR A 896 25.72 6.40 12.19
N PRO A 897 25.16 6.18 10.99
CA PRO A 897 23.78 5.72 10.87
C PRO A 897 23.66 4.29 11.42
N GLU A 898 22.61 4.05 12.20
CA GLU A 898 22.23 2.70 12.62
C GLU A 898 21.19 2.16 11.65
N THR A 899 21.45 0.96 11.11
CA THR A 899 20.63 0.32 10.07
C THR A 899 20.29 -1.11 10.47
N GLN A 900 19.03 -1.51 10.29
CA GLN A 900 18.56 -2.86 10.59
C GLN A 900 17.79 -3.44 9.39
N PRO A 901 18.13 -4.66 8.91
CA PRO A 901 17.51 -5.24 7.73
C PRO A 901 16.07 -5.69 8.02
N ALA A 902 15.20 -5.54 7.01
CA ALA A 902 13.85 -6.05 7.01
C ALA A 902 13.83 -7.60 6.93
N PRO A 903 12.81 -8.27 7.50
CA PRO A 903 12.63 -9.71 7.33
C PRO A 903 12.50 -10.09 5.86
N ALA A 904 13.24 -11.11 5.42
CA ALA A 904 13.32 -11.54 4.01
C ALA A 904 11.99 -12.03 3.38
N ASP A 905 10.98 -12.26 4.22
CA ASP A 905 9.78 -13.05 3.96
C ASP A 905 8.56 -12.54 4.79
N GLY A 906 8.68 -11.36 5.41
CA GLY A 906 7.63 -10.74 6.24
C GLY A 906 6.73 -9.78 5.47
N HIS A 907 5.82 -9.12 6.20
CA HIS A 907 5.01 -8.02 5.67
C HIS A 907 5.86 -6.79 5.35
N VAL A 908 5.49 -6.07 4.29
CA VAL A 908 6.29 -4.99 3.70
C VAL A 908 5.50 -3.72 3.38
N LEU A 909 4.17 -3.73 3.52
CA LEU A 909 3.33 -2.54 3.37
C LEU A 909 3.12 -1.91 4.75
N LEU A 910 3.32 -0.59 4.85
CA LEU A 910 3.01 0.21 6.04
C LEU A 910 1.61 0.82 5.87
N GLN A 911 0.59 0.27 6.52
CA GLN A 911 -0.82 0.66 6.36
C GLN A 911 -1.30 1.59 7.50
N LEU A 912 -1.05 2.89 7.34
CA LEU A 912 -1.46 3.93 8.29
C LEU A 912 -2.89 4.43 7.97
N ASN A 913 -3.65 4.80 9.01
CA ASN A 913 -5.04 5.23 8.85
C ASN A 913 -5.45 6.43 9.72
N SER A 914 -4.61 6.83 10.68
CA SER A 914 -4.81 8.00 11.54
C SER A 914 -4.11 9.24 10.96
N GLN A 915 -4.34 10.40 11.58
CA GLN A 915 -3.63 11.63 11.28
C GLN A 915 -2.19 11.58 11.84
N LEU A 916 -1.29 12.37 11.27
CA LEU A 916 0.09 12.56 11.77
C LEU A 916 0.10 13.64 12.87
N PHE A 917 0.81 13.41 14.00
CA PHE A 917 0.78 14.29 15.20
C PHE A 917 2.11 15.03 15.47
N VAL A 918 2.04 16.35 15.81
CA VAL A 918 3.10 17.21 16.45
C VAL A 918 2.44 18.23 17.45
N GLU A 919 2.81 19.53 17.63
CA GLU A 919 2.49 20.54 18.74
C GLU A 919 1.61 21.90 18.74
N ILE A 920 0.41 22.09 19.43
CA ILE A 920 -0.29 23.38 19.96
C ILE A 920 -1.28 23.25 21.23
N SER A 921 -1.39 24.18 22.25
CA SER A 921 -2.49 24.30 23.32
C SER A 921 -2.76 25.69 24.04
N ALA A 922 -3.87 25.93 24.82
CA ALA A 922 -4.36 27.28 25.27
C ALA A 922 -5.04 27.49 26.68
N TYR A 923 -4.97 28.70 27.27
CA TYR A 923 -5.58 29.14 28.56
C TYR A 923 -6.58 30.32 28.44
N PHE A 924 -7.62 30.27 29.27
CA PHE A 924 -8.71 31.25 29.36
C PHE A 924 -8.73 31.92 30.74
N GLY A 925 -8.58 33.25 30.74
CA GLY A 925 -8.82 34.09 31.92
C GLY A 925 -10.31 34.26 32.26
N SER A 926 -10.57 34.86 33.43
CA SER A 926 -11.94 35.10 33.91
C SER A 926 -12.70 36.06 32.99
N GLY A 927 -13.83 35.60 32.44
CA GLY A 927 -14.70 36.38 31.56
C GLY A 927 -14.26 36.38 30.09
N SER A 928 -13.25 35.62 29.71
CA SER A 928 -12.81 35.46 28.32
C SER A 928 -13.81 34.66 27.48
N SER A 929 -13.85 34.94 26.18
CA SER A 929 -14.65 34.20 25.20
C SER A 929 -13.99 34.20 23.82
N VAL A 930 -13.95 33.02 23.20
CA VAL A 930 -13.62 32.81 21.78
C VAL A 930 -14.90 32.44 21.05
N ILE A 931 -15.25 33.19 20.01
CA ILE A 931 -16.44 32.97 19.19
C ILE A 931 -15.99 32.65 17.76
N TYR A 932 -16.30 31.45 17.27
CA TYR A 932 -16.13 31.06 15.88
C TYR A 932 -17.47 31.18 15.16
N ASN A 933 -17.55 32.01 14.12
CA ASN A 933 -18.75 32.20 13.31
C ASN A 933 -18.70 31.29 12.08
N PHE A 934 -19.78 30.57 11.78
CA PHE A 934 -19.78 29.63 10.63
C PHE A 934 -20.06 30.31 9.27
N GLN A 935 -20.26 31.63 9.23
CA GLN A 935 -20.57 32.41 8.02
C GLN A 935 -19.85 33.77 8.07
N GLU A 936 -19.38 34.26 6.92
CA GLU A 936 -18.66 35.54 6.78
C GLU A 936 -19.57 36.76 7.03
N ASN A 937 -18.94 37.88 7.46
CA ASN A 937 -19.61 39.13 7.82
C ASN A 937 -20.23 39.85 6.61
N TYR A 938 -21.51 39.57 6.31
CA TYR A 938 -22.33 40.50 5.52
C TYR A 938 -22.71 41.73 6.36
N LEU A 939 -21.97 42.83 6.13
CA LEU A 939 -22.29 44.16 6.65
C LEU A 939 -23.61 44.69 6.05
N PHE A 940 -24.76 44.46 6.71
CA PHE A 940 -25.87 45.44 6.72
C PHE A 940 -26.93 45.17 7.82
N SER A 941 -27.45 46.27 8.37
CA SER A 941 -28.69 46.37 9.18
C SER A 941 -28.71 45.75 10.60
N LYS A 942 -28.47 46.61 11.60
CA LYS A 942 -29.06 46.45 12.94
C LYS A 942 -30.59 46.59 12.86
N ASN A 943 -31.33 45.48 12.72
CA ASN A 943 -32.70 45.35 13.21
C ASN A 943 -33.14 43.89 13.22
N SER A 944 -33.37 43.33 14.42
CA SER A 944 -33.80 41.94 14.58
C SER A 944 -35.27 41.76 14.17
N SER A 945 -35.51 40.88 13.20
CA SER A 945 -36.84 40.30 12.97
C SER A 945 -36.70 38.84 12.53
N SER A 946 -37.72 38.03 12.79
CA SER A 946 -37.74 36.57 12.54
C SER A 946 -37.76 36.16 11.07
N HIS A 947 -37.42 37.06 10.14
CA HIS A 947 -37.44 36.84 8.69
C HIS A 947 -36.05 36.64 8.06
N ALA A 948 -34.95 36.75 8.81
CA ALA A 948 -33.60 36.47 8.29
C ALA A 948 -33.40 34.99 7.90
N ALA A 949 -34.09 34.06 8.57
CA ALA A 949 -33.87 32.62 8.44
C ALA A 949 -34.11 32.01 7.04
N SER A 950 -34.71 32.74 6.09
CA SER A 950 -35.01 32.22 4.75
C SER A 950 -33.88 32.36 3.71
N PHE A 951 -32.73 32.95 4.08
CA PHE A 951 -31.61 33.19 3.17
C PHE A 951 -30.30 32.49 3.56
N HIS A 952 -30.26 31.76 4.68
CA HIS A 952 -29.05 31.06 5.13
C HIS A 952 -28.96 29.68 4.49
N GLY A 953 -27.80 29.35 3.91
CA GLY A 953 -27.51 28.00 3.42
C GLY A 953 -27.51 26.99 4.57
N ASP A 954 -28.26 25.91 4.40
CA ASP A 954 -28.58 24.90 5.42
C ASP A 954 -27.34 24.08 5.86
N THR A 955 -26.54 24.61 6.81
CA THR A 955 -25.60 23.78 7.57
C THR A 955 -26.37 22.90 8.55
N LYS A 956 -26.73 21.69 8.12
CA LYS A 956 -27.41 20.68 8.95
C LYS A 956 -26.41 19.64 9.45
N LEU A 957 -26.25 19.57 10.77
CA LEU A 957 -25.50 18.49 11.41
C LEU A 957 -26.49 17.39 11.81
N SER A 958 -26.46 16.28 11.08
CA SER A 958 -27.02 15.00 11.54
C SER A 958 -25.96 14.11 12.20
N ARG A 959 -24.67 14.45 12.05
CA ARG A 959 -23.53 13.80 12.70
C ARG A 959 -22.50 14.85 13.10
N GLU A 960 -21.92 14.72 14.28
CA GLU A 960 -20.76 15.51 14.67
C GLU A 960 -19.86 14.76 15.66
N MET A 961 -18.56 15.02 15.55
CA MET A 961 -17.55 14.57 16.50
C MET A 961 -17.01 15.78 17.26
N ILE A 962 -17.04 15.72 18.58
CA ILE A 962 -16.50 16.75 19.46
C ILE A 962 -15.38 16.11 20.26
N LYS A 963 -14.17 16.66 20.15
CA LYS A 963 -13.07 16.31 21.04
C LYS A 963 -12.52 17.57 21.66
N PHE A 964 -12.16 17.48 22.93
CA PHE A 964 -11.38 18.50 23.63
C PHE A 964 -10.83 17.93 24.93
N SER A 965 -9.76 18.55 25.43
CA SER A 965 -9.31 18.35 26.81
C SER A 965 -9.44 19.66 27.57
N PHE A 966 -9.75 19.60 28.86
CA PHE A 966 -9.91 20.78 29.69
C PHE A 966 -9.36 20.57 31.08
N ARG A 967 -9.02 21.69 31.74
CA ARG A 967 -8.58 21.74 33.12
C ARG A 967 -9.16 22.96 33.80
N THR A 968 -9.91 22.78 34.88
CA THR A 968 -10.43 23.91 35.68
C THR A 968 -10.67 23.52 37.14
N THR A 969 -10.75 24.53 38.00
CA THR A 969 -11.18 24.42 39.41
C THR A 969 -12.47 25.21 39.68
N ARG A 970 -13.16 25.70 38.64
CA ARG A 970 -14.36 26.53 38.77
C ARG A 970 -15.64 25.79 38.43
N THR A 971 -16.68 26.03 39.24
CA THR A 971 -18.06 25.60 38.98
C THR A 971 -19.04 26.76 39.26
N PRO A 972 -20.18 26.85 38.55
CA PRO A 972 -20.42 26.22 37.25
C PRO A 972 -19.51 26.83 36.17
N SER A 973 -19.24 26.10 35.11
CA SER A 973 -18.30 26.53 34.05
C SER A 973 -18.77 26.04 32.69
N LEU A 974 -18.76 26.90 31.67
CA LEU A 974 -19.13 26.53 30.30
C LEU A 974 -17.89 26.13 29.50
N LEU A 975 -17.82 24.89 29.05
CA LEU A 975 -16.68 24.36 28.28
C LEU A 975 -16.82 24.65 26.79
N LEU A 976 -18.00 24.38 26.23
CA LEU A 976 -18.31 24.57 24.82
C LEU A 976 -19.81 24.84 24.64
N PHE A 977 -20.15 25.80 23.78
CA PHE A 977 -21.52 26.13 23.38
C PHE A 977 -21.62 26.27 21.87
N VAL A 978 -22.69 25.74 21.28
CA VAL A 978 -23.00 25.90 19.85
C VAL A 978 -24.44 26.34 19.74
N SER A 979 -24.69 27.45 19.03
CA SER A 979 -26.03 28.00 18.82
C SER A 979 -26.46 27.94 17.37
N SER A 980 -27.76 27.81 17.13
CA SER A 980 -28.42 27.88 15.81
C SER A 980 -29.32 29.11 15.66
N PHE A 981 -29.55 29.54 14.42
CA PHE A 981 -30.56 30.55 14.08
C PHE A 981 -32.00 30.13 14.45
N TYR A 982 -32.28 28.83 14.63
CA TYR A 982 -33.60 28.30 15.00
C TYR A 982 -33.84 28.16 16.51
N LYS A 983 -32.93 28.68 17.36
CA LYS A 983 -32.95 28.52 18.84
C LYS A 983 -32.73 27.08 19.31
N GLU A 984 -32.15 26.27 18.45
CA GLU A 984 -31.50 25.00 18.80
C GLU A 984 -30.11 25.30 19.39
N TYR A 985 -29.64 24.47 20.31
CA TYR A 985 -28.28 24.59 20.85
C TYR A 985 -27.73 23.26 21.36
N LEU A 986 -26.41 23.23 21.46
CA LEU A 986 -25.64 22.23 22.17
C LEU A 986 -24.78 22.95 23.21
N SER A 987 -24.74 22.45 24.44
CA SER A 987 -23.83 22.96 25.47
C SER A 987 -23.17 21.85 26.28
N ILE A 988 -21.94 22.09 26.70
CA ILE A 988 -21.17 21.20 27.56
C ILE A 988 -20.70 22.04 28.75
N ILE A 989 -21.21 21.72 29.94
CA ILE A 989 -20.95 22.47 31.16
C ILE A 989 -20.43 21.57 32.28
N ILE A 990 -19.72 22.18 33.22
CA ILE A 990 -19.58 21.66 34.57
C ILE A 990 -20.65 22.34 35.42
N ALA A 991 -21.54 21.56 36.01
CA ALA A 991 -22.62 22.06 36.86
C ALA A 991 -22.11 22.47 38.26
N LYS A 992 -22.97 23.09 39.07
CA LYS A 992 -22.60 23.62 40.41
C LYS A 992 -22.05 22.56 41.37
N ASN A 993 -22.51 21.31 41.23
CA ASN A 993 -22.06 20.14 41.98
C ASN A 993 -20.72 19.56 41.47
N GLY A 994 -20.17 20.08 40.38
CA GLY A 994 -18.96 19.55 39.74
C GLY A 994 -19.20 18.44 38.70
N SER A 995 -20.45 18.04 38.43
CA SER A 995 -20.73 17.01 37.41
C SER A 995 -20.60 17.58 36.00
N LEU A 996 -20.06 16.78 35.07
CA LEU A 996 -20.08 17.10 33.65
C LEU A 996 -21.48 16.85 33.09
N GLN A 997 -22.00 17.82 32.35
CA GLN A 997 -23.31 17.73 31.71
C GLN A 997 -23.25 18.17 30.26
N ILE A 998 -23.70 17.30 29.37
CA ILE A 998 -23.87 17.57 27.93
C ILE A 998 -25.36 17.76 27.67
N ARG A 999 -25.74 18.86 27.02
CA ARG A 999 -27.13 19.23 26.71
C ARG A 999 -27.32 19.37 25.21
N TYR A 1000 -28.31 18.66 24.66
CA TYR A 1000 -28.76 18.81 23.27
C TYR A 1000 -30.18 19.35 23.22
N LYS A 1001 -30.39 20.49 22.58
CA LYS A 1001 -31.72 21.01 22.24
C LYS A 1001 -31.85 21.09 20.72
N LEU A 1002 -32.29 19.99 20.11
CA LEU A 1002 -32.45 19.84 18.67
C LEU A 1002 -33.84 20.25 18.13
N ASN A 1003 -34.73 20.70 19.01
CA ASN A 1003 -36.05 21.21 18.62
C ASN A 1003 -36.46 22.37 19.54
N ARG A 1004 -36.83 23.50 18.92
CA ARG A 1004 -37.21 24.73 19.63
C ARG A 1004 -38.39 24.57 20.60
N TYR A 1005 -39.25 23.57 20.40
CA TYR A 1005 -40.45 23.31 21.21
C TYR A 1005 -40.26 22.27 22.32
N GLN A 1006 -39.09 21.62 22.41
CA GLN A 1006 -38.79 20.62 23.43
C GLN A 1006 -37.74 21.17 24.42
N GLU A 1007 -37.73 20.62 25.63
CA GLU A 1007 -36.64 20.81 26.60
C GLU A 1007 -35.37 20.10 26.11
N PRO A 1008 -34.16 20.52 26.53
CA PRO A 1008 -32.92 19.84 26.16
C PRO A 1008 -32.87 18.42 26.72
N ASP A 1009 -32.34 17.49 25.93
CA ASP A 1009 -31.83 16.22 26.43
C ASP A 1009 -30.58 16.49 27.27
N VAL A 1010 -30.58 16.07 28.55
CA VAL A 1010 -29.44 16.28 29.46
C VAL A 1010 -28.76 14.95 29.79
N ILE A 1011 -27.50 14.82 29.40
CA ILE A 1011 -26.63 13.69 29.73
C ILE A 1011 -25.74 14.11 30.91
N ASN A 1012 -26.03 13.60 32.10
CA ASN A 1012 -25.32 13.95 33.33
C ASN A 1012 -24.36 12.83 33.79
N PHE A 1013 -23.15 13.21 34.21
CA PHE A 1013 -22.08 12.32 34.68
C PHE A 1013 -21.68 12.66 36.13
N ASP A 1014 -22.42 12.13 37.11
CA ASP A 1014 -22.25 12.43 38.54
C ASP A 1014 -21.18 11.59 39.27
N PHE A 1015 -20.30 10.88 38.55
CA PHE A 1015 -19.38 9.91 39.18
C PHE A 1015 -18.14 10.53 39.85
N LYS A 1016 -17.75 11.76 39.47
CA LYS A 1016 -16.63 12.51 40.04
C LYS A 1016 -16.88 14.02 39.84
N ASN A 1017 -16.30 14.87 40.69
CA ASN A 1017 -16.18 16.30 40.42
C ASN A 1017 -15.10 16.51 39.34
N MET A 1018 -15.48 17.06 38.20
CA MET A 1018 -14.62 17.29 37.03
C MET A 1018 -13.96 18.68 37.01
N ALA A 1019 -14.20 19.49 38.06
CA ALA A 1019 -13.48 20.73 38.34
C ALA A 1019 -12.50 20.53 39.52
N ASP A 1020 -11.77 19.42 39.52
CA ASP A 1020 -10.78 19.08 40.55
C ASP A 1020 -9.38 19.66 40.27
N GLY A 1021 -9.22 20.37 39.16
CA GLY A 1021 -7.95 20.93 38.72
C GLY A 1021 -7.01 19.93 38.03
N GLN A 1022 -7.45 18.72 37.68
CA GLN A 1022 -6.73 17.79 36.79
C GLN A 1022 -7.06 18.10 35.32
N LEU A 1023 -6.31 17.50 34.39
CA LEU A 1023 -6.62 17.52 32.96
C LEU A 1023 -7.59 16.37 32.68
N HIS A 1024 -8.66 16.67 31.93
CA HIS A 1024 -9.69 15.72 31.54
C HIS A 1024 -9.88 15.72 30.02
N HIS A 1025 -10.00 14.54 29.43
CA HIS A 1025 -10.22 14.33 28.00
C HIS A 1025 -11.68 13.95 27.75
N ILE A 1026 -12.34 14.63 26.82
CA ILE A 1026 -13.74 14.36 26.42
C ILE A 1026 -13.78 14.09 24.92
N MET A 1027 -14.40 12.96 24.55
CA MET A 1027 -14.79 12.67 23.18
C MET A 1027 -16.31 12.39 23.13
N ILE A 1028 -17.00 13.04 22.20
CA ILE A 1028 -18.43 12.88 21.94
C ILE A 1028 -18.58 12.60 20.44
N ASN A 1029 -19.26 11.52 20.08
CA ASN A 1029 -19.65 11.25 18.69
C ASN A 1029 -21.18 11.12 18.64
N ARG A 1030 -21.85 11.97 17.87
CA ARG A 1030 -23.29 11.84 17.59
C ARG A 1030 -23.53 11.34 16.19
N GLU A 1031 -24.41 10.36 16.06
CA GLU A 1031 -25.00 9.91 14.81
C GLU A 1031 -26.52 9.93 14.92
N GLU A 1032 -27.16 10.88 14.24
CA GLU A 1032 -28.59 11.14 14.30
C GLU A 1032 -29.07 11.35 15.76
N GLY A 1033 -29.97 10.50 16.25
CA GLY A 1033 -30.45 10.55 17.63
C GLY A 1033 -29.56 9.82 18.65
N MET A 1034 -28.39 9.30 18.25
CA MET A 1034 -27.49 8.51 19.11
C MET A 1034 -26.25 9.30 19.47
N VAL A 1035 -26.04 9.58 20.76
CA VAL A 1035 -24.84 10.21 21.28
C VAL A 1035 -24.01 9.18 22.04
N PHE A 1036 -22.74 9.08 21.69
CA PHE A 1036 -21.75 8.34 22.44
C PHE A 1036 -20.77 9.30 23.11
N VAL A 1037 -20.46 9.06 24.38
CA VAL A 1037 -19.55 9.89 25.18
C VAL A 1037 -18.48 9.04 25.84
N GLU A 1038 -17.24 9.49 25.78
CA GLU A 1038 -16.05 8.88 26.36
C GLU A 1038 -15.26 9.95 27.13
N ILE A 1039 -14.77 9.58 28.32
CA ILE A 1039 -14.14 10.48 29.29
C ILE A 1039 -12.95 9.76 29.89
N ASP A 1040 -11.74 10.33 29.77
CA ASP A 1040 -10.49 9.79 30.34
C ASP A 1040 -10.30 8.27 30.10
N ASP A 1041 -10.48 7.82 28.85
CA ASP A 1041 -10.39 6.41 28.40
C ASP A 1041 -11.29 5.40 29.15
N ASN A 1042 -12.37 5.88 29.79
CA ASN A 1042 -13.37 5.03 30.44
C ASN A 1042 -14.43 4.51 29.45
N THR A 1043 -15.13 3.45 29.85
CA THR A 1043 -16.17 2.79 29.04
C THR A 1043 -17.18 3.77 28.42
N ARG A 1044 -17.16 3.85 27.09
CA ARG A 1044 -18.06 4.64 26.23
C ARG A 1044 -19.53 4.49 26.63
N ARG A 1045 -20.20 5.60 26.96
CA ARG A 1045 -21.61 5.67 27.32
C ARG A 1045 -22.46 6.03 26.10
N GLU A 1046 -23.51 5.26 25.87
CA GLU A 1046 -24.48 5.45 24.79
C GLU A 1046 -25.77 6.08 25.32
N VAL A 1047 -26.32 7.09 24.62
CA VAL A 1047 -27.57 7.77 24.98
C VAL A 1047 -28.38 8.11 23.72
N HIS A 1048 -29.68 7.84 23.75
CA HIS A 1048 -30.63 8.30 22.74
C HIS A 1048 -31.18 9.69 23.09
N LEU A 1049 -31.17 10.61 22.13
CA LEU A 1049 -31.80 11.93 22.21
C LEU A 1049 -33.30 11.86 21.88
N ALA A 1050 -34.13 12.56 22.65
CA ALA A 1050 -35.57 12.70 22.41
C ALA A 1050 -35.93 14.05 21.75
N SER A 1051 -35.02 15.02 21.73
CA SER A 1051 -35.23 16.35 21.15
C SER A 1051 -35.09 16.41 19.62
N GLY A 1052 -34.49 15.39 18.97
CA GLY A 1052 -34.40 15.33 17.50
C GLY A 1052 -33.20 14.53 16.98
N THR A 1053 -33.02 14.56 15.65
CA THR A 1053 -31.92 13.90 14.93
C THR A 1053 -31.06 14.87 14.12
N GLU A 1054 -31.53 16.11 13.90
CA GLU A 1054 -30.85 17.14 13.11
C GLU A 1054 -30.61 18.39 13.97
N PHE A 1055 -29.44 19.02 13.82
CA PHE A 1055 -29.12 20.33 14.36
C PHE A 1055 -28.96 21.28 13.17
N SER A 1056 -29.93 22.17 12.97
CA SER A 1056 -30.07 22.94 11.72
C SER A 1056 -29.57 24.37 11.86
N ALA A 1057 -29.01 24.93 10.77
CA ALA A 1057 -28.60 26.33 10.67
C ALA A 1057 -27.73 26.82 11.84
N VAL A 1058 -26.60 26.13 12.06
CA VAL A 1058 -25.61 26.49 13.09
C VAL A 1058 -25.04 27.89 12.82
N LYS A 1059 -25.15 28.78 13.81
CA LYS A 1059 -24.73 30.19 13.77
C LYS A 1059 -23.27 30.36 14.19
N SER A 1060 -22.93 29.88 15.37
CA SER A 1060 -21.64 30.13 16.03
C SER A 1060 -21.32 29.11 17.11
N LEU A 1061 -20.03 28.84 17.28
CA LEU A 1061 -19.45 28.10 18.41
C LEU A 1061 -18.79 29.12 19.36
N VAL A 1062 -19.02 28.95 20.67
CA VAL A 1062 -18.46 29.79 21.73
C VAL A 1062 -17.72 28.91 22.74
N LEU A 1063 -16.49 29.30 23.06
CA LEU A 1063 -15.70 28.78 24.18
C LEU A 1063 -15.55 29.89 25.22
N GLY A 1064 -15.82 29.61 26.49
CA GLY A 1064 -15.80 30.64 27.54
C GLY A 1064 -17.16 31.30 27.74
N ARG A 1065 -17.20 32.63 27.83
CA ARG A 1065 -18.40 33.40 28.23
C ARG A 1065 -19.39 33.66 27.08
N ILE A 1066 -20.67 33.33 27.27
CA ILE A 1066 -21.74 33.72 26.33
C ILE A 1066 -22.11 35.20 26.54
N LEU A 1067 -22.26 35.94 25.43
CA LEU A 1067 -22.66 37.36 25.43
C LEU A 1067 -24.16 37.59 25.17
N GLU A 1068 -24.85 36.66 24.49
CA GLU A 1068 -26.29 36.71 24.19
C GLU A 1068 -27.03 35.57 24.91
N HIS A 1069 -27.83 35.88 25.95
CA HIS A 1069 -28.45 34.87 26.83
C HIS A 1069 -29.92 34.53 26.51
N SER A 1070 -30.47 34.96 25.37
CA SER A 1070 -31.94 35.04 25.20
C SER A 1070 -32.71 33.73 25.13
N ASP A 1071 -32.07 32.58 24.87
CA ASP A 1071 -32.74 31.35 24.40
C ASP A 1071 -32.15 30.02 24.93
N VAL A 1072 -31.50 30.01 26.09
CA VAL A 1072 -30.90 28.81 26.72
C VAL A 1072 -31.58 28.41 28.03
N ASP A 1073 -31.38 27.17 28.51
CA ASP A 1073 -31.92 26.73 29.82
C ASP A 1073 -31.20 27.41 31.01
N GLN A 1074 -31.80 27.30 32.19
CA GLN A 1074 -31.32 28.01 33.39
C GLN A 1074 -29.90 27.62 33.82
N GLU A 1075 -29.46 26.37 33.62
CA GLU A 1075 -28.09 25.98 33.99
C GLU A 1075 -27.06 26.40 32.93
N THR A 1076 -27.40 26.27 31.63
CA THR A 1076 -26.54 26.81 30.55
C THR A 1076 -26.40 28.33 30.64
N ALA A 1077 -27.46 29.05 31.01
CA ALA A 1077 -27.40 30.48 31.28
C ALA A 1077 -26.43 30.80 32.43
N LEU A 1078 -26.49 30.05 33.53
CA LEU A 1078 -25.63 30.21 34.70
C LEU A 1078 -24.15 29.91 34.38
N ALA A 1079 -23.87 28.80 33.71
CA ALA A 1079 -22.53 28.43 33.29
C ALA A 1079 -21.98 29.42 32.23
N GLY A 1080 -22.79 29.81 31.26
CA GLY A 1080 -22.41 30.73 30.18
C GLY A 1080 -22.18 32.17 30.65
N ALA A 1081 -22.88 32.62 31.70
CA ALA A 1081 -22.61 33.91 32.33
C ALA A 1081 -21.30 33.92 33.14
N GLN A 1082 -20.95 32.79 33.76
CA GLN A 1082 -19.68 32.60 34.48
C GLN A 1082 -18.49 32.40 33.52
N GLY A 1083 -18.76 31.77 32.36
CA GLY A 1083 -17.77 31.45 31.32
C GLY A 1083 -16.89 30.26 31.68
N PHE A 1084 -15.74 30.17 31.01
CA PHE A 1084 -14.66 29.25 31.34
C PHE A 1084 -13.52 30.00 32.04
N THR A 1085 -12.77 29.31 32.91
CA THR A 1085 -11.50 29.81 33.43
C THR A 1085 -10.61 28.62 33.73
N GLY A 1086 -9.45 28.53 33.09
CA GLY A 1086 -8.62 27.33 33.09
C GLY A 1086 -7.98 27.07 31.73
N CYS A 1087 -7.56 25.83 31.48
CA CYS A 1087 -6.94 25.42 30.22
C CYS A 1087 -7.93 24.65 29.34
N LEU A 1088 -7.89 24.89 28.03
CA LEU A 1088 -8.59 24.14 26.99
C LEU A 1088 -7.58 23.76 25.91
N SER A 1089 -7.49 22.49 25.57
CA SER A 1089 -6.65 21.97 24.48
C SER A 1089 -7.45 21.07 23.55
N ALA A 1090 -6.91 20.81 22.35
CA ALA A 1090 -7.50 19.91 21.36
C ALA A 1090 -8.97 20.18 20.97
N VAL A 1091 -9.51 21.39 21.21
CA VAL A 1091 -10.92 21.68 20.96
C VAL A 1091 -11.22 21.65 19.47
N GLN A 1092 -12.05 20.68 19.07
CA GLN A 1092 -12.49 20.47 17.70
C GLN A 1092 -13.97 20.06 17.66
N LEU A 1093 -14.74 20.70 16.78
CA LEU A 1093 -16.10 20.30 16.40
C LEU A 1093 -16.10 19.92 14.91
N SER A 1094 -16.22 18.62 14.63
CA SER A 1094 -16.07 18.02 13.31
C SER A 1094 -14.75 18.42 12.64
N HIS A 1095 -14.74 19.41 11.73
CA HIS A 1095 -13.52 19.92 11.07
C HIS A 1095 -13.07 21.30 11.58
N VAL A 1096 -13.81 21.92 12.51
CA VAL A 1096 -13.55 23.27 13.01
C VAL A 1096 -12.73 23.23 14.29
N ALA A 1097 -11.54 23.85 14.26
CA ALA A 1097 -10.61 23.98 15.39
C ALA A 1097 -10.57 25.44 15.90
N PRO A 1098 -11.53 25.88 16.73
CA PRO A 1098 -11.68 27.29 17.12
C PRO A 1098 -10.49 27.88 17.87
N LEU A 1099 -9.71 27.06 18.61
CA LEU A 1099 -8.51 27.54 19.32
C LEU A 1099 -7.37 27.87 18.34
N LYS A 1100 -7.18 27.07 17.28
CA LYS A 1100 -6.17 27.34 16.24
C LYS A 1100 -6.42 28.69 15.58
N ALA A 1101 -7.67 28.92 15.16
CA ALA A 1101 -8.09 30.17 14.52
C ALA A 1101 -8.20 31.37 15.49
N ALA A 1102 -8.15 31.15 16.81
CA ALA A 1102 -8.11 32.22 17.82
C ALA A 1102 -6.68 32.67 18.17
N LEU A 1103 -5.72 31.74 18.15
CA LEU A 1103 -4.31 32.03 18.46
C LEU A 1103 -3.49 32.41 17.22
N TYR A 1104 -3.81 31.83 16.06
CA TYR A 1104 -3.09 32.05 14.79
C TYR A 1104 -4.05 32.53 13.69
N PRO A 1105 -4.48 33.81 13.74
CA PRO A 1105 -5.40 34.37 12.75
C PRO A 1105 -4.79 34.40 11.34
N SER A 1106 -5.57 33.96 10.36
CA SER A 1106 -5.25 33.91 8.92
C SER A 1106 -6.30 34.72 8.15
N HIS A 1107 -5.92 35.90 7.66
CA HIS A 1107 -6.88 36.82 7.04
C HIS A 1107 -7.62 36.23 5.82
N PRO A 1108 -8.97 36.41 5.70
CA PRO A 1108 -9.89 37.06 6.65
C PRO A 1108 -10.53 36.06 7.64
N ASP A 1109 -10.42 36.32 8.94
CA ASP A 1109 -10.81 35.34 9.97
C ASP A 1109 -12.31 35.34 10.37
N PRO A 1110 -12.93 34.15 10.54
CA PRO A 1110 -14.28 34.01 11.09
C PRO A 1110 -14.36 34.10 12.64
N VAL A 1111 -13.24 34.35 13.33
CA VAL A 1111 -13.12 34.25 14.79
C VAL A 1111 -13.09 35.63 15.47
N THR A 1112 -13.76 35.73 16.61
CA THR A 1112 -13.73 36.89 17.50
C THR A 1112 -13.26 36.46 18.90
N VAL A 1113 -12.15 37.01 19.36
CA VAL A 1113 -11.62 36.78 20.72
C VAL A 1113 -11.93 37.99 21.60
N THR A 1114 -12.38 37.73 22.83
CA THR A 1114 -12.68 38.75 23.84
C THR A 1114 -12.13 38.32 25.20
N GLY A 1115 -11.61 39.28 25.98
CA GLY A 1115 -10.92 38.98 27.23
C GLY A 1115 -9.50 38.44 27.03
N HIS A 1116 -8.96 37.78 28.05
CA HIS A 1116 -7.59 37.25 28.08
C HIS A 1116 -7.58 35.77 27.68
N VAL A 1117 -7.15 35.47 26.45
CA VAL A 1117 -6.90 34.12 25.95
C VAL A 1117 -5.45 34.09 25.45
N THR A 1118 -4.66 33.14 25.94
CA THR A 1118 -3.22 33.04 25.66
C THR A 1118 -2.81 31.58 25.55
N GLU A 1119 -1.75 31.28 24.81
CA GLU A 1119 -1.11 29.96 24.81
C GLU A 1119 -0.73 29.52 26.22
N SER A 1120 -0.79 28.21 26.49
CA SER A 1120 -0.55 27.67 27.84
C SER A 1120 -0.39 26.16 27.84
N SER A 1121 0.62 25.68 28.57
CA SER A 1121 0.98 24.27 28.76
C SER A 1121 0.00 23.40 29.55
N CYS A 1122 -1.05 23.97 30.15
CA CYS A 1122 -2.04 23.25 30.97
C CYS A 1122 -1.46 22.51 32.21
N VAL A 1123 -0.17 22.67 32.51
CA VAL A 1123 0.55 22.02 33.63
C VAL A 1123 0.10 22.55 34.99
N ALA A 1124 0.30 21.76 36.06
CA ALA A 1124 -0.08 22.12 37.41
C ALA A 1124 0.88 23.18 37.98
N GLN A 1125 0.43 24.43 38.10
CA GLN A 1125 1.13 25.39 38.93
C GLN A 1125 1.03 24.96 40.40
N ALA A 1126 2.16 24.53 40.96
CA ALA A 1126 2.35 24.55 42.41
C ALA A 1126 2.15 26.00 42.89
N GLY A 1127 1.30 26.19 43.90
CA GLY A 1127 0.76 27.49 44.23
C GLY A 1127 1.81 28.55 44.55
N THR A 1128 1.79 29.65 43.80
CA THR A 1128 2.38 30.93 44.19
C THR A 1128 1.30 31.99 44.11
N ASP A 1129 1.06 32.72 45.21
CA ASP A 1129 -0.01 33.69 45.33
C ASP A 1129 0.07 34.81 44.28
N ALA A 1130 -1.11 35.29 43.88
CA ALA A 1130 -1.22 36.43 42.99
C ALA A 1130 -0.80 37.72 43.72
N THR A 1131 0.26 38.39 43.23
CA THR A 1131 0.23 39.84 43.01
C THR A 1131 1.43 40.29 42.17
N SER A 1132 1.22 40.46 40.87
CA SER A 1132 2.00 41.45 40.12
C SER A 1132 1.55 42.85 40.56
N ARG A 1133 2.48 43.66 41.06
CA ARG A 1133 2.34 45.12 41.02
C ARG A 1133 3.69 45.83 40.97
N GLU A 1134 3.96 46.35 39.78
CA GLU A 1134 4.49 47.69 39.51
C GLU A 1134 5.43 48.28 40.58
N ARG A 1135 6.74 48.30 40.27
CA ARG A 1135 7.64 49.29 40.87
C ARG A 1135 7.37 50.66 40.26
N THR A 1136 6.76 51.56 41.01
CA THR A 1136 7.04 53.00 40.90
C THR A 1136 7.00 53.63 42.30
N HIS A 1137 7.79 54.68 42.51
CA HIS A 1137 8.20 55.18 43.83
C HIS A 1137 7.06 55.78 44.68
N SER A 1138 7.09 55.55 46.00
CA SER A 1138 7.03 56.63 47.04
C SER A 1138 7.21 56.10 48.48
N PHE A 1139 7.40 57.05 49.41
CA PHE A 1139 7.98 56.95 50.76
C PHE A 1139 7.13 56.28 51.88
N ALA A 1140 7.86 55.90 52.96
CA ALA A 1140 7.52 55.97 54.40
C ALA A 1140 7.07 54.71 55.20
N ASP A 1141 7.94 54.35 56.15
CA ASP A 1141 7.74 54.02 57.58
C ASP A 1141 7.06 52.75 58.14
N HIS A 1142 7.86 52.08 59.00
CA HIS A 1142 7.57 51.46 60.32
C HIS A 1142 6.83 50.09 60.51
N SER A 1143 7.66 49.03 60.68
CA SER A 1143 7.79 48.11 61.85
C SER A 1143 6.71 47.11 62.35
N GLY A 1144 7.13 45.84 62.50
CA GLY A 1144 6.70 44.84 63.51
C GLY A 1144 5.72 43.74 63.05
N THR A 1145 5.64 42.49 63.56
CA THR A 1145 6.52 41.49 64.25
C THR A 1145 5.62 40.33 64.78
N ILE A 1146 6.04 39.05 64.59
CA ILE A 1146 5.95 37.89 65.55
C ILE A 1146 4.70 36.92 65.60
N ASP A 1147 5.01 35.62 65.34
CA ASP A 1147 4.65 34.29 65.94
C ASP A 1147 3.32 33.45 65.86
N ASP A 1148 3.55 32.16 65.50
CA ASP A 1148 3.24 30.83 66.12
C ASP A 1148 1.93 29.96 66.02
N ARG A 1149 2.18 28.66 65.70
CA ARG A 1149 1.69 27.34 66.25
C ARG A 1149 0.31 26.68 65.96
N GLU A 1150 0.34 25.60 65.15
CA GLU A 1150 0.17 24.13 65.45
C GLU A 1150 -1.05 23.47 66.23
N PRO A 1151 -1.30 22.12 66.16
CA PRO A 1151 -2.65 21.53 65.93
C PRO A 1151 -3.10 20.32 66.83
N LEU A 1152 -4.24 19.64 66.53
CA LEU A 1152 -4.49 18.18 66.82
C LEU A 1152 -5.72 17.53 66.07
N ALA A 1153 -5.98 16.22 66.29
CA ALA A 1153 -6.78 15.28 65.44
C ALA A 1153 -7.89 14.46 66.19
N ASN A 1154 -8.63 13.55 65.49
CA ASN A 1154 -9.02 12.16 65.94
C ASN A 1154 -10.07 11.40 65.05
N ALA A 1155 -10.25 10.07 65.27
CA ALA A 1155 -11.09 9.12 64.47
C ALA A 1155 -11.77 7.99 65.32
N ILE A 1156 -12.85 7.33 64.82
CA ILE A 1156 -13.56 6.14 65.43
C ILE A 1156 -14.14 5.18 64.34
N LYS A 1157 -14.42 3.88 64.66
CA LYS A 1157 -14.81 2.75 63.76
C LYS A 1157 -15.82 1.75 64.41
N SER A 1158 -16.67 1.03 63.65
CA SER A 1158 -17.38 -0.23 64.08
C SER A 1158 -18.00 -1.06 62.93
N ASP A 1159 -18.20 -2.37 63.12
CA ASP A 1159 -18.50 -3.40 62.08
C ASP A 1159 -19.99 -3.75 61.80
N SER A 1160 -20.29 -4.35 60.63
CA SER A 1160 -21.50 -5.17 60.37
C SER A 1160 -21.36 -6.09 59.14
N ALA A 1161 -21.08 -7.38 59.33
CA ALA A 1161 -20.75 -8.33 58.23
C ALA A 1161 -21.80 -9.42 57.93
N VAL A 1162 -22.74 -9.70 58.85
CA VAL A 1162 -23.64 -10.88 58.73
C VAL A 1162 -24.86 -10.60 57.84
N ILE A 1163 -25.28 -9.33 57.72
CA ILE A 1163 -26.47 -8.94 56.96
C ILE A 1163 -26.21 -8.97 55.43
N GLY A 1164 -24.99 -8.63 54.99
CA GLY A 1164 -24.64 -8.59 53.56
C GLY A 1164 -24.70 -9.95 52.86
N GLY A 1165 -24.36 -11.05 53.56
CA GLY A 1165 -24.34 -12.39 52.99
C GLY A 1165 -25.71 -12.89 52.53
N LEU A 1166 -26.78 -12.62 53.30
CA LEU A 1166 -28.15 -13.01 52.94
C LEU A 1166 -28.69 -12.20 51.76
N ILE A 1167 -28.35 -10.91 51.68
CA ILE A 1167 -28.76 -10.04 50.56
C ILE A 1167 -28.09 -10.49 49.26
N ALA A 1168 -26.80 -10.84 49.30
CA ALA A 1168 -26.05 -11.29 48.12
C ALA A 1168 -26.64 -12.56 47.48
N VAL A 1169 -27.08 -13.55 48.27
CA VAL A 1169 -27.68 -14.79 47.75
C VAL A 1169 -29.02 -14.54 47.06
N VAL A 1170 -29.86 -13.65 47.62
CA VAL A 1170 -31.15 -13.29 46.99
C VAL A 1170 -30.95 -12.53 45.68
N ILE A 1171 -29.99 -11.59 45.64
CA ILE A 1171 -29.60 -10.90 44.40
C ILE A 1171 -29.11 -11.89 43.35
N PHE A 1172 -28.27 -12.87 43.72
CA PHE A 1172 -27.73 -13.86 42.79
C PHE A 1172 -28.85 -14.71 42.14
N ILE A 1173 -29.83 -15.17 42.92
CA ILE A 1173 -30.98 -15.93 42.39
C ILE A 1173 -31.81 -15.08 41.43
N LEU A 1174 -32.06 -13.81 41.76
CA LEU A 1174 -32.78 -12.88 40.87
C LEU A 1174 -32.01 -12.63 39.56
N LEU A 1175 -30.69 -12.45 39.64
CA LEU A 1175 -29.83 -12.29 38.46
C LEU A 1175 -29.88 -13.55 37.55
N CYS A 1176 -29.83 -14.76 38.12
CA CYS A 1176 -29.99 -15.98 37.33
C CYS A 1176 -31.34 -16.07 36.60
N ILE A 1177 -32.45 -15.69 37.27
CA ILE A 1177 -33.79 -15.67 36.65
C ILE A 1177 -33.85 -14.63 35.51
N THR A 1178 -33.30 -13.42 35.73
CA THR A 1178 -33.27 -12.40 34.67
C THR A 1178 -32.40 -12.81 33.48
N ALA A 1179 -31.26 -13.47 33.69
CA ALA A 1179 -30.41 -13.97 32.61
C ALA A 1179 -31.10 -15.03 31.74
N ILE A 1180 -31.88 -15.93 32.35
CA ILE A 1180 -32.70 -16.91 31.63
C ILE A 1180 -33.81 -16.21 30.83
N ALA A 1181 -34.51 -15.24 31.44
CA ALA A 1181 -35.53 -14.45 30.76
C ALA A 1181 -34.97 -13.65 29.57
N VAL A 1182 -33.79 -13.04 29.72
CA VAL A 1182 -33.08 -12.32 28.65
C VAL A 1182 -32.69 -13.26 27.51
N ARG A 1183 -32.17 -14.47 27.79
CA ARG A 1183 -31.90 -15.46 26.73
C ARG A 1183 -33.16 -15.87 25.96
N ILE A 1184 -34.27 -16.13 26.65
CA ILE A 1184 -35.54 -16.47 26.01
C ILE A 1184 -36.05 -15.30 25.15
N TYR A 1185 -35.91 -14.06 25.63
CA TYR A 1185 -36.30 -12.85 24.90
C TYR A 1185 -35.41 -12.61 23.66
N GLN A 1186 -34.10 -12.81 23.76
CA GLN A 1186 -33.16 -12.70 22.64
C GLN A 1186 -33.43 -13.74 21.55
N GLN A 1187 -33.73 -15.01 21.92
CA GLN A 1187 -34.16 -16.02 20.95
C GLN A 1187 -35.44 -15.61 20.21
N LYS A 1188 -36.44 -15.04 20.92
CA LYS A 1188 -37.65 -14.51 20.30
C LYS A 1188 -37.40 -13.31 19.37
N ARG A 1189 -36.43 -12.45 19.70
CA ARG A 1189 -36.04 -11.29 18.87
C ARG A 1189 -35.32 -11.70 17.58
N LEU A 1190 -34.54 -12.79 17.61
CA LEU A 1190 -33.90 -13.34 16.41
C LEU A 1190 -34.92 -13.93 15.43
N TYR A 1191 -35.89 -14.71 15.93
CA TYR A 1191 -36.95 -15.29 15.08
C TYR A 1191 -37.82 -14.22 14.37
N LYS A 1192 -38.01 -13.05 14.98
CA LYS A 1192 -38.74 -11.93 14.36
C LYS A 1192 -37.92 -11.11 13.36
N ARG A 1193 -36.58 -11.18 13.37
CA ARG A 1193 -35.72 -10.39 12.47
C ARG A 1193 -35.53 -11.04 11.10
N SER A 1194 -35.77 -12.36 10.98
CA SER A 1194 -35.72 -13.07 9.69
C SER A 1194 -36.94 -12.85 8.79
N GLU A 1195 -38.12 -12.58 9.34
CA GLU A 1195 -39.32 -12.31 8.52
C GLU A 1195 -39.32 -10.89 7.91
N ALA A 1196 -38.80 -9.89 8.63
CA ALA A 1196 -38.84 -8.49 8.19
C ALA A 1196 -37.88 -8.16 7.02
N LYS A 1197 -36.82 -8.94 6.82
CA LYS A 1197 -35.78 -8.67 5.80
C LYS A 1197 -36.13 -9.12 4.37
N ARG A 1198 -37.36 -9.63 4.13
CA ARG A 1198 -37.78 -10.18 2.83
C ARG A 1198 -38.65 -9.24 1.97
N SER A 1199 -38.90 -8.01 2.41
CA SER A 1199 -39.91 -7.12 1.78
C SER A 1199 -39.37 -5.84 1.12
N GLU A 1200 -38.10 -5.48 1.31
CA GLU A 1200 -37.51 -4.24 0.79
C GLU A 1200 -36.20 -4.54 0.07
N ASN A 1201 -36.29 -4.90 -1.22
CA ASN A 1201 -35.12 -5.09 -2.10
C ASN A 1201 -35.52 -5.11 -3.60
N VAL A 1202 -36.29 -4.10 -4.05
CA VAL A 1202 -36.72 -3.97 -5.46
C VAL A 1202 -36.36 -2.61 -6.08
N ASP A 1203 -36.31 -1.50 -5.32
CA ASP A 1203 -36.19 -0.14 -5.89
C ASP A 1203 -34.81 0.55 -5.73
N SER A 1204 -33.72 -0.19 -5.49
CA SER A 1204 -32.37 0.38 -5.33
C SER A 1204 -31.33 -0.10 -6.36
N ALA A 1205 -31.76 -0.34 -7.60
CA ALA A 1205 -30.86 -0.72 -8.70
C ALA A 1205 -30.24 0.47 -9.47
N GLU A 1206 -30.71 1.70 -9.25
CA GLU A 1206 -30.37 2.86 -10.12
C GLU A 1206 -29.45 3.91 -9.46
N ALA A 1207 -29.14 3.76 -8.16
CA ALA A 1207 -28.21 4.63 -7.42
C ALA A 1207 -26.73 4.20 -7.51
N VAL A 1208 -26.45 2.94 -7.82
CA VAL A 1208 -25.08 2.39 -7.87
C VAL A 1208 -24.30 2.91 -9.09
N LEU A 1209 -24.99 3.26 -10.18
CA LEU A 1209 -24.37 3.70 -11.44
C LEU A 1209 -23.73 5.11 -11.41
N LYS A 1210 -23.65 5.75 -10.23
CA LYS A 1210 -23.05 7.10 -10.05
C LYS A 1210 -21.84 7.16 -9.13
N SER A 1211 -21.47 6.10 -8.40
CA SER A 1211 -20.22 6.08 -7.61
C SER A 1211 -19.01 5.52 -8.36
N GLU A 1212 -19.20 4.82 -9.47
CA GLU A 1212 -18.09 4.26 -10.27
C GLU A 1212 -17.38 5.28 -11.18
N LEU A 1213 -17.87 6.53 -11.25
CA LEU A 1213 -17.20 7.61 -11.99
C LEU A 1213 -16.17 8.41 -11.17
N ASN A 1214 -15.96 8.09 -9.89
CA ASN A 1214 -14.94 8.71 -9.03
C ASN A 1214 -13.76 7.77 -8.67
N ILE A 1215 -13.72 6.54 -9.20
CA ILE A 1215 -12.58 5.61 -9.04
C ILE A 1215 -11.69 5.64 -10.30
N GLN A 1216 -11.47 6.83 -10.87
CA GLN A 1216 -10.71 7.02 -12.12
C GLN A 1216 -9.38 7.79 -11.97
N ASN A 1217 -8.98 8.20 -10.75
CA ASN A 1217 -7.73 8.95 -10.51
C ASN A 1217 -6.66 8.24 -9.66
N ALA A 1218 -6.91 7.01 -9.19
CA ALA A 1218 -6.01 6.28 -8.26
C ALA A 1218 -4.78 5.62 -8.92
N VAL A 1219 -4.15 6.28 -9.89
CA VAL A 1219 -2.84 5.87 -10.47
C VAL A 1219 -1.94 7.10 -10.69
N ASN A 1220 -2.01 8.08 -9.78
CA ASN A 1220 -1.04 9.17 -9.69
C ASN A 1220 -0.72 9.53 -8.22
N GLU A 1221 -0.93 8.60 -7.30
CA GLU A 1221 -0.57 8.71 -5.88
C GLU A 1221 0.91 8.37 -5.69
N ASN A 1222 1.75 9.27 -6.20
CA ASN A 1222 3.06 9.58 -5.64
C ASN A 1222 3.11 11.08 -5.28
N GLN A 1223 1.97 11.62 -4.82
CA GLN A 1223 1.96 12.89 -4.10
C GLN A 1223 2.55 12.67 -2.71
N LYS A 1224 3.88 12.59 -2.63
CA LYS A 1224 4.61 12.84 -1.38
C LYS A 1224 4.24 14.25 -0.91
N GLU A 1225 3.46 14.35 0.16
CA GLU A 1225 3.21 15.62 0.82
C GLU A 1225 4.48 16.07 1.54
N TYR A 1226 5.17 17.06 0.97
CA TYR A 1226 6.22 17.77 1.70
C TYR A 1226 5.54 18.64 2.76
N PHE A 1227 5.49 18.15 3.98
CA PHE A 1227 5.13 18.96 5.14
C PHE A 1227 6.27 19.93 5.42
N PHE A 1228 6.00 21.21 5.16
CA PHE A 1228 6.84 22.32 5.56
C PHE A 1228 6.30 22.92 6.85
#